data_AF-A0A915URG9-F1
#
_entry.id   AF-A0A915URG9-F1
#
_cell.length_a   1.000
_cell.length_b   1.000
_cell.length_c   1.000
_cell.angle_alpha   90.00
_cell.angle_beta   90.00
_cell.angle_gamma   90.00
#
_symmetry.space_group_name_H-M   'P 1'
#
loop_
_entity.id
_entity.type
_entity.pdbx_description
1 polymer ?
#
loop_
_entity_poly.entity_id
_entity_poly.type
_entity_poly.pdbx_seq_one_letter_code
_entity_poly.pdbx_strand_id
1 'polypeptide(L)'
;MPKVLIVSDKLTHSAQYVAVLLRNMGIDYDFAIGDNPSLGLQTRLGLLTPDSTDCRNYLRQYDAVLIVRNSQSFNSGNTVRLAGAWLQWTAPEDPPKLYFGWNFSVAATGVNPYIPADFPLIRPNNADIPNTIAIADNNIIAISTFSGRPGTYPRLHRENISIYTPSICTHHTDGRIAYWRLNTDNHPTLSETPYTHRVAPNNRAGEILATPTPQPDENYPSNTVIAYRYYNNLFLPLLRSSDAIYGHIKTTPFPDAFWLLYGLKLSGVKPAWKLPIYFETDHPLDWATNRTDGTTTVEIFNACTYMSDYMRDFHFRTGMVTHHAVVTGGMARPFPTLGNNRHWQYIHATRYSWGTPEIEQAARRCHDVLLAGHRSGATPCGIHDHTLPTGEGGGFWKTLTYTGFQRHSADQYDSPYNPSGVNLPLQAPNDVRYRKGQCCVKREHSPVQPGEGDTTLIPSESGEYVEWNYPSGSMTGTAIQFNLPAGSLQAARMVIESNIAEMLAMGFPDGHGGEHGYTNCAKNSSGGPAYWQAAREYGYKALRSSYGCNAGNHYELNTIPANYIWEGFHFLPHYNIDVASDSEYGGYGLYYPGVPATYHAVGSWGLDNAGDITSDYPNTARRAYRRALCYTVSSWLWANTTMLGACYVHPAANIGFNLIAPYTRFDGVLEWKPGLPHFNNIVETFEEMYLIVRVLSDYLYFGSVSDLIKIREKVMQQ
;
A
#
# COMPACT_ATOMS: atom_id res chain seq x y z
N MET A 1 -17.26 -3.54 23.21
CA MET A 1 -16.27 -3.20 22.17
C MET A 1 -15.83 -1.77 22.41
N PRO A 2 -14.57 -1.42 22.12
CA PRO A 2 -14.11 -0.03 22.28
C PRO A 2 -14.91 0.86 21.34
N LYS A 3 -15.29 2.04 21.83
CA LYS A 3 -16.14 2.96 21.07
C LYS A 3 -15.53 4.35 21.02
N VAL A 4 -15.36 4.90 19.83
CA VAL A 4 -14.81 6.25 19.64
C VAL A 4 -15.83 7.18 18.98
N LEU A 5 -15.68 8.50 19.19
CA LEU A 5 -16.46 9.50 18.48
C LEU A 5 -15.58 10.17 17.44
N ILE A 6 -15.96 10.11 16.16
CA ILE A 6 -15.35 10.91 15.10
C ILE A 6 -16.10 12.24 15.02
N VAL A 7 -15.38 13.33 15.26
CA VAL A 7 -15.89 14.70 15.10
C VAL A 7 -15.21 15.34 13.90
N SER A 8 -16.01 15.77 12.92
CA SER A 8 -15.51 16.43 11.72
C SER A 8 -16.48 17.52 11.24
N ASP A 9 -16.08 18.33 10.28
CA ASP A 9 -16.96 19.32 9.63
C ASP A 9 -17.98 18.66 8.70
N LYS A 10 -17.66 17.48 8.19
CA LYS A 10 -18.49 16.69 7.28
C LYS A 10 -17.95 15.26 7.20
N LEU A 11 -18.81 14.30 6.86
CA LEU A 11 -18.38 12.91 6.62
C LEU A 11 -17.76 12.78 5.21
N THR A 12 -16.67 13.50 4.96
CA THR A 12 -15.92 13.46 3.70
C THR A 12 -14.43 13.43 3.96
N HIS A 13 -13.65 12.90 3.02
CA HIS A 13 -12.18 12.89 3.06
C HIS A 13 -11.62 12.10 4.26
N SER A 14 -10.81 12.72 5.12
CA SER A 14 -10.09 12.10 6.24
C SER A 14 -11.00 11.33 7.21
N ALA A 15 -12.22 11.83 7.47
CA ALA A 15 -13.16 11.15 8.37
C ALA A 15 -13.57 9.77 7.85
N GLN A 16 -13.64 9.58 6.52
CA GLN A 16 -13.95 8.28 5.92
C GLN A 16 -12.76 7.31 6.04
N TYR A 17 -11.53 7.79 5.82
CA TYR A 17 -10.32 6.99 6.04
C TYR A 17 -10.22 6.53 7.49
N VAL A 18 -10.48 7.42 8.45
CA VAL A 18 -10.52 7.11 9.88
C VAL A 18 -11.58 6.04 10.17
N ALA A 19 -12.81 6.22 9.66
CA ALA A 19 -13.90 5.27 9.85
C ALA A 19 -13.58 3.87 9.28
N VAL A 20 -12.99 3.80 8.08
CA VAL A 20 -12.58 2.52 7.45
C VAL A 20 -11.50 1.84 8.29
N LEU A 21 -10.46 2.59 8.72
CA LEU A 21 -9.37 2.02 9.50
C LEU A 21 -9.86 1.52 10.88
N LEU A 22 -10.76 2.25 11.55
CA LEU A 22 -11.38 1.81 12.80
C LEU A 22 -12.21 0.54 12.62
N ARG A 23 -13.05 0.50 11.58
CA ARG A 23 -13.82 -0.71 11.22
C ARG A 23 -12.90 -1.90 10.96
N ASN A 24 -11.82 -1.70 10.22
CA ASN A 24 -10.88 -2.76 9.90
C ASN A 24 -10.23 -3.37 11.14
N MET A 25 -10.19 -2.65 12.26
CA MET A 25 -9.67 -3.11 13.56
C MET A 25 -10.76 -3.55 14.55
N GLY A 26 -12.03 -3.53 14.13
CA GLY A 26 -13.18 -3.83 14.97
C GLY A 26 -13.40 -2.84 16.11
N ILE A 27 -13.04 -1.56 15.91
CA ILE A 27 -13.34 -0.47 16.84
C ILE A 27 -14.67 0.16 16.41
N ASP A 28 -15.64 0.20 17.32
CA ASP A 28 -16.94 0.82 17.09
C ASP A 28 -16.78 2.35 17.06
N TYR A 29 -17.60 3.03 16.27
CA TYR A 29 -17.55 4.48 16.17
C TYR A 29 -18.92 5.12 15.93
N ASP A 30 -19.15 6.25 16.59
CA ASP A 30 -20.21 7.19 16.19
C ASP A 30 -19.57 8.37 15.44
N PHE A 31 -20.38 9.06 14.64
CA PHE A 31 -19.97 10.27 13.93
C PHE A 31 -20.78 11.48 14.42
N ALA A 32 -20.11 12.62 14.58
CA ALA A 32 -20.74 13.90 14.89
C ALA A 32 -20.17 15.01 14.02
N ILE A 33 -21.04 15.97 13.67
CA ILE A 33 -20.65 17.17 12.92
C ILE A 33 -20.45 18.31 13.91
N GLY A 34 -19.30 18.99 13.84
CA GLY A 34 -19.01 20.15 14.67
C GLY A 34 -18.11 21.14 13.94
N ASP A 35 -18.69 22.21 13.36
CA ASP A 35 -17.91 23.20 12.58
C ASP A 35 -18.46 24.63 12.61
N ASN A 36 -19.53 24.92 13.35
CA ASN A 36 -20.06 26.28 13.41
C ASN A 36 -20.41 26.71 14.84
N PRO A 37 -19.89 27.85 15.35
CA PRO A 37 -20.36 28.44 16.60
C PRO A 37 -21.87 28.62 16.70
N SER A 38 -22.59 28.74 15.57
CA SER A 38 -24.05 28.88 15.57
C SER A 38 -24.81 27.56 15.74
N LEU A 39 -24.15 26.40 15.55
CA LEU A 39 -24.85 25.12 15.40
C LEU A 39 -24.55 24.11 16.51
N GLY A 40 -23.58 24.29 17.39
CA GLY A 40 -23.27 23.27 18.41
C GLY A 40 -22.78 21.93 17.82
N LEU A 41 -22.68 20.88 18.64
CA LEU A 41 -22.27 19.55 18.22
C LEU A 41 -23.50 18.76 17.74
N GLN A 42 -23.58 18.49 16.45
CA GLN A 42 -24.66 17.70 15.87
C GLN A 42 -24.33 16.20 16.00
N THR A 43 -25.16 15.49 16.77
CA THR A 43 -25.00 14.08 17.09
C THR A 43 -26.22 13.28 16.66
N ARG A 44 -26.17 11.95 16.79
CA ARG A 44 -27.35 11.09 16.63
C ARG A 44 -28.45 11.35 17.66
N LEU A 45 -28.13 12.00 18.79
CA LEU A 45 -29.08 12.37 19.84
C LEU A 45 -29.69 13.77 19.63
N GLY A 46 -29.26 14.48 18.59
CA GLY A 46 -29.62 15.87 18.33
C GLY A 46 -28.46 16.84 18.56
N LEU A 47 -28.82 18.11 18.73
CA LEU A 47 -27.89 19.22 18.85
C LEU A 47 -27.47 19.43 20.30
N LEU A 48 -26.16 19.41 20.58
CA LEU A 48 -25.62 19.63 21.92
C LEU A 48 -24.82 20.94 21.97
N THR A 49 -25.08 21.74 23.01
CA THR A 49 -24.32 22.97 23.27
C THR A 49 -22.88 22.60 23.69
N PRO A 50 -21.83 23.08 23.01
CA PRO A 50 -20.50 22.48 23.14
C PRO A 50 -19.80 22.58 24.49
N ASP A 51 -20.08 23.62 25.26
CA ASP A 51 -19.56 23.85 26.63
C ASP A 51 -20.52 23.38 27.72
N SER A 52 -21.65 22.75 27.35
CA SER A 52 -22.64 22.26 28.31
C SER A 52 -22.24 20.96 28.99
N THR A 53 -22.82 20.73 30.17
CA THR A 53 -22.74 19.46 30.90
C THR A 53 -23.26 18.29 30.08
N ASP A 54 -24.31 18.48 29.27
CA ASP A 54 -24.88 17.42 28.42
C ASP A 54 -23.90 16.98 27.33
N CYS A 55 -23.22 17.94 26.69
CA CYS A 55 -22.15 17.65 25.74
C CYS A 55 -21.00 16.90 26.41
N ARG A 56 -20.55 17.36 27.58
CA ARG A 56 -19.48 16.68 28.34
C ARG A 56 -19.85 15.24 28.70
N ASN A 57 -21.07 15.02 29.18
CA ASN A 57 -21.60 13.70 29.50
C ASN A 57 -21.75 12.81 28.27
N TYR A 58 -22.14 13.37 27.13
CA TYR A 58 -22.16 12.66 25.85
C TYR A 58 -20.76 12.20 25.45
N LEU A 59 -19.74 13.07 25.51
CA LEU A 59 -18.36 12.69 25.17
C LEU A 59 -17.82 11.59 26.10
N ARG A 60 -18.17 11.59 27.38
CA ARG A 60 -17.76 10.57 28.37
C ARG A 60 -18.26 9.15 28.08
N GLN A 61 -19.17 8.99 27.12
CA GLN A 61 -19.63 7.66 26.66
C GLN A 61 -18.61 6.96 25.74
N TYR A 62 -17.57 7.67 25.31
CA TYR A 62 -16.58 7.19 24.35
C TYR A 62 -15.21 6.96 25.00
N ASP A 63 -14.48 5.98 24.49
CA ASP A 63 -13.10 5.71 24.87
C ASP A 63 -12.12 6.75 24.33
N ALA A 64 -12.48 7.43 23.24
CA ALA A 64 -11.73 8.57 22.73
C ALA A 64 -12.62 9.44 21.82
N VAL A 65 -12.28 10.72 21.72
CA VAL A 65 -12.89 11.66 20.79
C VAL A 65 -11.84 12.08 19.76
N LEU A 66 -12.05 11.72 18.50
CA LEU A 66 -11.17 12.03 17.37
C LEU A 66 -11.65 13.30 16.69
N ILE A 67 -10.85 14.36 16.75
CA ILE A 67 -11.18 15.65 16.15
C ILE A 67 -10.43 15.72 14.82
N VAL A 68 -11.12 15.30 13.77
CA VAL A 68 -10.59 15.09 12.42
C VAL A 68 -10.98 16.29 11.57
N ARG A 69 -10.04 17.22 11.39
CA ARG A 69 -10.28 18.40 10.57
C ARG A 69 -9.34 18.49 9.38
N ASN A 70 -9.93 18.86 8.24
CA ASN A 70 -9.21 19.17 7.04
C ASN A 70 -8.45 20.49 7.18
N SER A 71 -7.12 20.39 7.16
CA SER A 71 -6.11 21.37 6.76
C SER A 71 -6.60 22.83 6.65
N GLN A 72 -6.95 23.46 7.77
CA GLN A 72 -7.05 24.91 7.77
C GLN A 72 -5.69 25.54 8.00
N SER A 73 -5.37 26.48 7.13
CA SER A 73 -4.12 27.21 7.23
C SER A 73 -4.12 28.10 8.47
N PHE A 74 -2.96 28.29 9.09
CA PHE A 74 -2.88 29.08 10.32
C PHE A 74 -3.14 30.58 10.11
N ASN A 75 -3.16 31.07 8.87
CA ASN A 75 -3.62 32.43 8.55
C ASN A 75 -5.14 32.54 8.33
N SER A 76 -5.89 31.44 8.44
CA SER A 76 -7.35 31.43 8.34
C SER A 76 -8.02 31.74 9.68
N GLY A 77 -9.07 32.57 9.65
CA GLY A 77 -9.90 32.90 10.82
C GLY A 77 -11.11 31.99 11.04
N ASN A 78 -11.50 31.19 10.04
CA ASN A 78 -12.59 30.22 10.18
C ASN A 78 -12.09 29.10 11.09
N THR A 79 -12.71 28.80 12.24
CA THR A 79 -12.25 27.72 13.13
C THR A 79 -13.38 26.94 13.81
N VAL A 80 -13.10 25.68 14.16
CA VAL A 80 -13.93 24.85 15.06
C VAL A 80 -13.76 25.45 16.45
N ARG A 81 -14.62 26.42 16.76
CA ARG A 81 -14.67 27.03 18.09
C ARG A 81 -15.07 26.02 19.17
N LEU A 82 -15.85 25.00 18.78
CA LEU A 82 -16.51 24.05 19.67
C LEU A 82 -15.52 23.11 20.39
N ALA A 83 -14.54 22.58 19.65
CA ALA A 83 -13.51 21.71 20.22
C ALA A 83 -12.57 22.47 21.17
N GLY A 84 -12.41 23.78 21.01
CA GLY A 84 -11.68 24.62 21.95
C GLY A 84 -12.26 24.54 23.37
N ALA A 85 -13.59 24.56 23.50
CA ALA A 85 -14.27 24.47 24.79
C ALA A 85 -13.91 23.20 25.58
N TRP A 86 -13.55 22.11 24.90
CA TRP A 86 -13.22 20.83 25.50
C TRP A 86 -11.78 20.76 26.03
N LEU A 87 -10.93 21.74 25.71
CA LEU A 87 -9.56 21.80 26.23
C LEU A 87 -9.52 21.91 27.75
N GLN A 88 -10.48 22.61 28.33
CA GLN A 88 -10.59 22.84 29.77
C GLN A 88 -11.15 21.62 30.53
N TRP A 89 -11.68 20.62 29.81
CA TRP A 89 -12.23 19.40 30.40
C TRP A 89 -11.13 18.38 30.66
N THR A 90 -10.32 18.65 31.68
CA THR A 90 -9.12 17.87 32.01
C THR A 90 -9.33 16.87 33.14
N ALA A 91 -10.57 16.67 33.60
CA ALA A 91 -10.83 15.79 34.73
C ALA A 91 -10.53 14.31 34.35
N PRO A 92 -10.14 13.46 35.32
CA PRO A 92 -9.79 12.05 35.05
C PRO A 92 -10.88 11.24 34.34
N GLU A 93 -12.15 11.61 34.53
CA GLU A 93 -13.30 10.98 33.90
C GLU A 93 -13.60 11.49 32.47
N ASP A 94 -12.97 12.59 32.04
CA ASP A 94 -13.15 13.10 30.69
C ASP A 94 -12.36 12.26 29.69
N PRO A 95 -12.93 11.93 28.51
CA PRO A 95 -12.26 11.05 27.57
C PRO A 95 -11.00 11.72 26.98
N PRO A 96 -10.02 10.92 26.54
CA PRO A 96 -8.96 11.39 25.65
C PRO A 96 -9.54 12.10 24.42
N LYS A 97 -9.00 13.27 24.09
CA LYS A 97 -9.36 14.04 22.89
C LYS A 97 -8.15 14.17 21.98
N LEU A 98 -8.26 13.74 20.74
CA LEU A 98 -7.18 13.70 19.77
C LEU A 98 -7.40 14.78 18.73
N TYR A 99 -6.61 15.84 18.79
CA TYR A 99 -6.65 16.99 17.90
C TYR A 99 -5.64 16.77 16.77
N PHE A 100 -6.15 16.45 15.57
CA PHE A 100 -5.32 16.32 14.38
C PHE A 100 -5.30 17.63 13.61
N GLY A 101 -4.16 18.31 13.57
CA GLY A 101 -3.98 19.55 12.79
C GLY A 101 -4.92 20.69 13.19
N TRP A 102 -5.30 20.77 14.47
CA TRP A 102 -6.23 21.79 14.95
C TRP A 102 -5.64 23.20 14.79
N ASN A 103 -6.43 24.12 14.21
CA ASN A 103 -6.03 25.51 14.05
C ASN A 103 -6.35 26.32 15.31
N PHE A 104 -5.30 26.67 16.06
CA PHE A 104 -5.35 27.54 17.25
C PHE A 104 -4.54 28.84 17.09
N SER A 105 -4.30 29.25 15.84
CA SER A 105 -3.54 30.45 15.52
C SER A 105 -4.16 31.72 16.10
N VAL A 106 -3.41 32.83 16.12
CA VAL A 106 -3.96 34.13 16.53
C VAL A 106 -5.07 34.64 15.62
N ALA A 107 -5.10 34.21 14.34
CA ALA A 107 -6.17 34.53 13.40
C ALA A 107 -7.50 33.86 13.79
N ALA A 108 -7.44 32.71 14.47
CA ALA A 108 -8.58 31.99 15.02
C ALA A 108 -9.13 32.66 16.29
N THR A 109 -9.64 33.88 16.20
CA THR A 109 -10.13 34.64 17.38
C THR A 109 -11.23 33.91 18.16
N GLY A 110 -11.98 33.04 17.48
CA GLY A 110 -13.03 32.22 18.07
C GLY A 110 -12.58 31.19 19.12
N VAL A 111 -11.29 30.82 19.15
CA VAL A 111 -10.77 29.91 20.19
C VAL A 111 -10.26 30.66 21.43
N ASN A 112 -10.09 31.98 21.37
CA ASN A 112 -9.50 32.79 22.45
C ASN A 112 -10.11 32.54 23.83
N PRO A 113 -11.44 32.45 24.01
CA PRO A 113 -12.03 32.22 25.34
C PRO A 113 -11.67 30.87 25.96
N TYR A 114 -11.19 29.92 25.14
CA TYR A 114 -11.01 28.54 25.55
C TYR A 114 -9.55 28.12 25.71
N ILE A 115 -8.59 28.93 25.25
CA ILE A 115 -7.16 28.65 25.43
C ILE A 115 -6.78 28.90 26.90
N PRO A 116 -6.38 27.87 27.66
CA PRO A 116 -5.95 28.04 29.05
C PRO A 116 -4.67 28.90 29.14
N ALA A 117 -4.48 29.60 30.25
CA ALA A 117 -3.29 30.43 30.46
C ALA A 117 -1.99 29.63 30.48
N ASP A 118 -2.05 28.38 30.95
CA ASP A 118 -0.97 27.41 30.99
C ASP A 118 -0.82 26.60 29.68
N PHE A 119 -1.49 26.99 28.58
CA PHE A 119 -1.43 26.23 27.33
C PHE A 119 0.02 26.08 26.82
N PRO A 120 0.47 24.84 26.49
CA PRO A 120 1.88 24.55 26.28
C PRO A 120 2.41 24.88 24.88
N LEU A 121 1.52 25.11 23.89
CA LEU A 121 1.93 25.37 22.51
C LEU A 121 1.78 26.86 22.19
N ILE A 122 2.82 27.44 21.57
CA ILE A 122 2.77 28.83 21.12
C ILE A 122 1.81 28.90 19.95
N ARG A 123 0.87 29.85 20.01
CA ARG A 123 -0.11 30.07 18.96
C ARG A 123 0.58 30.57 17.69
N PRO A 124 0.40 29.92 16.53
CA PRO A 124 0.93 30.43 15.27
C PRO A 124 0.48 31.87 15.01
N ASN A 125 1.43 32.74 14.65
CA ASN A 125 1.17 34.14 14.32
C ASN A 125 1.79 34.51 12.98
N ASN A 126 0.95 34.90 12.02
CA ASN A 126 1.44 35.30 10.70
C ASN A 126 2.32 36.55 10.73
N ALA A 127 2.13 37.44 11.71
CA ALA A 127 2.97 38.61 11.90
C ALA A 127 4.32 38.30 12.58
N ASP A 128 4.48 37.08 13.12
CA ASP A 128 5.67 36.67 13.89
C ASP A 128 5.97 35.18 13.70
N ILE A 129 6.14 34.78 12.45
CA ILE A 129 6.41 33.39 12.07
C ILE A 129 7.67 32.83 12.76
N PRO A 130 8.83 33.52 12.75
CA PRO A 130 10.07 32.96 13.29
C PRO A 130 9.96 32.58 14.77
N ASN A 131 9.15 33.30 15.55
CA ASN A 131 9.01 33.05 16.99
C ASN A 131 7.84 32.14 17.36
N THR A 132 6.88 31.88 16.46
CA THR A 132 5.67 31.13 16.81
C THR A 132 5.57 29.74 16.21
N ILE A 133 6.26 29.46 15.11
CA ILE A 133 6.29 28.14 14.45
C ILE A 133 7.71 27.82 13.97
N ALA A 134 8.00 26.54 13.76
CA ALA A 134 9.24 26.11 13.11
C ALA A 134 8.91 25.63 11.70
N ILE A 135 9.40 26.33 10.67
CA ILE A 135 9.16 25.96 9.28
C ILE A 135 9.85 24.63 8.99
N ALA A 136 9.07 23.64 8.56
CA ALA A 136 9.54 22.31 8.20
C ALA A 136 9.97 22.25 6.74
N ASP A 137 9.18 22.86 5.85
CA ASP A 137 9.47 22.97 4.41
C ASP A 137 8.69 24.16 3.82
N ASN A 138 9.13 24.65 2.66
CA ASN A 138 8.53 25.73 1.90
C ASN A 138 7.98 25.24 0.56
N ASN A 139 7.09 26.03 -0.08
CA ASN A 139 6.63 25.80 -1.45
C ASN A 139 5.85 24.50 -1.71
N ILE A 140 5.18 23.94 -0.70
CA ILE A 140 4.24 22.84 -0.90
C ILE A 140 2.84 23.43 -1.17
N ILE A 141 2.63 23.91 -2.41
CA ILE A 141 1.50 24.77 -2.80
C ILE A 141 0.15 24.03 -2.88
N ALA A 142 0.13 22.69 -2.96
CA ALA A 142 -1.11 21.93 -3.11
C ALA A 142 -1.29 20.86 -2.01
N ILE A 143 -2.35 20.99 -1.19
CA ILE A 143 -2.78 19.99 -0.19
C ILE A 143 -3.00 18.59 -0.81
N SER A 144 -3.30 18.54 -2.11
CA SER A 144 -3.47 17.32 -2.90
C SER A 144 -2.17 16.60 -3.29
N THR A 145 -0.98 17.23 -3.27
CA THR A 145 0.29 16.61 -3.72
C THR A 145 1.20 16.11 -2.58
N PHE A 146 0.71 16.12 -1.34
CA PHE A 146 1.49 15.90 -0.12
C PHE A 146 2.00 14.47 0.17
N SER A 147 1.85 13.53 -0.75
CA SER A 147 2.35 12.17 -0.56
C SER A 147 3.88 12.21 -0.52
N GLY A 148 4.49 12.04 0.65
CA GLY A 148 5.95 11.98 0.85
C GLY A 148 6.69 13.32 0.88
N ARG A 149 6.17 14.40 0.28
CA ARG A 149 6.86 15.71 0.16
C ARG A 149 7.41 16.32 1.45
N PRO A 150 6.79 16.15 2.64
CA PRO A 150 7.34 16.70 3.88
C PRO A 150 8.66 16.05 4.34
N GLY A 151 8.94 14.79 3.97
CA GLY A 151 10.21 14.11 4.31
C GLY A 151 10.58 14.13 5.80
N THR A 152 9.62 13.94 6.70
CA THR A 152 9.81 14.19 8.14
C THR A 152 10.29 12.95 8.91
N TYR A 153 11.18 13.16 9.88
CA TYR A 153 11.78 12.10 10.71
C TYR A 153 11.61 12.36 12.22
N PRO A 154 10.37 12.26 12.75
CA PRO A 154 10.11 12.49 14.18
C PRO A 154 10.81 11.46 15.09
N ARG A 155 11.33 11.94 16.22
CA ARG A 155 11.68 11.14 17.41
C ARG A 155 10.45 11.00 18.29
N LEU A 156 9.97 9.77 18.49
CA LEU A 156 8.93 9.45 19.47
C LEU A 156 9.57 9.25 20.85
N HIS A 157 9.18 10.07 21.83
CA HIS A 157 9.84 10.11 23.14
C HIS A 157 9.43 8.94 24.04
N ARG A 158 8.19 8.46 23.96
CA ARG A 158 7.73 7.30 24.76
C ARG A 158 8.45 6.01 24.38
N GLU A 159 8.66 5.80 23.09
CA GLU A 159 9.29 4.60 22.55
C GLU A 159 10.80 4.74 22.41
N ASN A 160 11.33 5.97 22.46
CA ASN A 160 12.73 6.28 22.21
C ASN A 160 13.17 5.74 20.83
N ILE A 161 12.33 5.96 19.81
CA ILE A 161 12.51 5.51 18.42
C ILE A 161 12.25 6.69 17.48
N SER A 162 13.05 6.80 16.40
CA SER A 162 12.75 7.73 15.31
C SER A 162 12.22 6.94 14.12
N ILE A 163 11.25 7.52 13.40
CA ILE A 163 10.62 6.89 12.24
C ILE A 163 10.38 7.90 11.12
N TYR A 164 10.33 7.44 9.88
CA TYR A 164 9.92 8.22 8.71
C TYR A 164 8.42 8.14 8.53
N THR A 165 7.74 9.25 8.82
CA THR A 165 6.29 9.39 8.66
C THR A 165 5.96 10.85 8.43
N PRO A 166 5.07 11.21 7.47
CA PRO A 166 4.61 12.58 7.28
C PRO A 166 4.07 13.16 8.59
N SER A 167 4.56 14.34 8.98
CA SER A 167 4.34 14.89 10.32
C SER A 167 4.07 16.39 10.30
N ILE A 168 3.08 16.86 9.55
CA ILE A 168 2.77 18.30 9.47
C ILE A 168 1.88 18.71 10.62
N CYS A 169 2.30 19.69 11.42
CA CYS A 169 1.46 20.21 12.52
C CYS A 169 0.50 21.31 12.02
N THR A 170 0.98 22.17 11.12
CA THR A 170 0.20 23.26 10.53
C THR A 170 0.78 23.69 9.18
N HIS A 171 0.04 24.51 8.43
CA HIS A 171 0.47 25.02 7.12
C HIS A 171 -0.08 26.43 6.86
N HIS A 172 0.49 27.11 5.88
CA HIS A 172 0.07 28.43 5.40
C HIS A 172 -0.48 28.33 3.97
N THR A 173 -1.32 29.29 3.55
CA THR A 173 -1.88 29.32 2.18
C THR A 173 -0.83 29.54 1.08
N ASP A 174 0.39 29.95 1.42
CA ASP A 174 1.51 30.11 0.47
C ASP A 174 2.37 28.84 0.33
N GLY A 175 1.93 27.72 0.93
CA GLY A 175 2.59 26.42 0.80
C GLY A 175 3.68 26.14 1.84
N ARG A 176 3.87 27.02 2.84
CA ARG A 176 4.73 26.69 3.99
C ARG A 176 4.08 25.64 4.88
N ILE A 177 4.84 24.63 5.28
CA ILE A 177 4.46 23.70 6.34
C ILE A 177 5.34 23.89 7.57
N ALA A 178 4.78 23.61 8.73
CA ALA A 178 5.46 23.89 9.98
C ALA A 178 5.12 22.90 11.09
N TYR A 179 6.06 22.80 12.03
CA TYR A 179 5.89 22.22 13.35
C TYR A 179 5.49 23.29 14.36
N TRP A 180 4.94 22.87 15.49
CA TRP A 180 4.63 23.78 16.58
C TRP A 180 5.88 24.14 17.37
N ARG A 181 5.86 25.30 18.03
CA ARG A 181 6.83 25.66 19.06
C ARG A 181 6.21 25.51 20.44
N LEU A 182 7.00 24.97 21.35
CA LEU A 182 6.67 24.81 22.76
C LEU A 182 6.85 26.13 23.49
N ASN A 183 5.89 26.48 24.34
CA ASN A 183 6.03 27.53 25.33
C ASN A 183 6.90 26.99 26.48
N THR A 184 8.15 27.46 26.53
CA THR A 184 9.16 27.00 27.49
C THR A 184 8.91 27.48 28.92
N ASP A 185 8.00 28.42 29.13
CA ASP A 185 7.62 28.88 30.47
C ASP A 185 6.51 27.97 31.05
N ASN A 186 5.58 27.51 30.20
CA ASN A 186 4.46 26.68 30.63
C ASN A 186 4.83 25.20 30.77
N HIS A 187 5.64 24.65 29.85
CA HIS A 187 5.95 23.21 29.85
C HIS A 187 6.60 22.70 31.15
N PRO A 188 7.62 23.36 31.74
CA PRO A 188 8.27 22.86 32.96
C PRO A 188 7.29 22.66 34.13
N THR A 189 6.34 23.58 34.29
CA THR A 189 5.28 23.47 35.31
C THR A 189 4.36 22.29 35.01
N LEU A 190 3.94 22.12 33.76
CA LEU A 190 3.06 21.02 33.35
C LEU A 190 3.73 19.65 33.45
N SER A 191 5.01 19.54 33.12
CA SER A 191 5.78 18.31 33.25
C SER A 191 5.97 17.87 34.70
N GLU A 192 5.80 18.78 35.66
CA GLU A 192 5.86 18.48 37.09
C GLU A 192 4.48 18.41 37.76
N THR A 193 3.43 18.97 37.15
CA THR A 193 2.08 18.94 37.72
C THR A 193 1.55 17.49 37.77
N PRO A 194 1.19 16.96 38.96
CA PRO A 194 0.62 15.62 39.07
C PRO A 194 -0.70 15.51 38.33
N TYR A 195 -0.85 14.46 37.52
CA TYR A 195 -2.09 14.18 36.80
C TYR A 195 -2.26 12.68 36.60
N THR A 196 -3.31 12.11 37.17
CA THR A 196 -3.63 10.68 37.03
C THR A 196 -4.70 10.51 35.98
N HIS A 197 -4.32 9.91 34.85
CA HIS A 197 -5.22 9.54 33.77
C HIS A 197 -4.57 8.43 32.94
N ARG A 198 -5.34 7.55 32.30
CA ARG A 198 -4.82 6.45 31.47
C ARG A 198 -3.89 6.86 30.32
N VAL A 199 -3.91 8.14 29.93
CA VAL A 199 -3.10 8.70 28.84
C VAL A 199 -1.83 9.38 29.35
N ALA A 200 -1.69 9.49 30.67
CA ALA A 200 -0.55 10.08 31.37
C ALA A 200 0.15 9.00 32.20
N PRO A 201 0.81 8.00 31.56
CA PRO A 201 1.50 6.93 32.28
C PRO A 201 2.66 7.44 33.15
N ASN A 202 3.17 8.65 32.86
CA ASN A 202 4.16 9.34 33.66
C ASN A 202 3.57 10.09 34.88
N ASN A 203 2.24 10.05 35.07
CA ASN A 203 1.49 10.79 36.09
C ASN A 203 1.68 12.31 36.05
N ARG A 204 1.94 12.90 34.87
CA ARG A 204 2.16 14.35 34.69
C ARG A 204 1.11 15.01 33.81
N ALA A 205 0.84 16.29 33.99
CA ALA A 205 -0.12 17.03 33.17
C ALA A 205 0.41 17.30 31.75
N GLY A 206 1.70 17.54 31.58
CA GLY A 206 2.33 17.82 30.29
C GLY A 206 3.33 16.76 29.85
N GLU A 207 3.40 16.49 28.55
CA GLU A 207 4.39 15.58 27.97
C GLU A 207 4.66 15.89 26.50
N ILE A 208 5.95 15.99 26.14
CA ILE A 208 6.39 16.04 24.75
C ILE A 208 6.34 14.62 24.19
N LEU A 209 5.53 14.39 23.16
CA LEU A 209 5.36 13.07 22.57
C LEU A 209 6.31 12.84 21.40
N ALA A 210 6.56 13.88 20.59
CA ALA A 210 7.47 13.81 19.46
C ALA A 210 8.16 15.15 19.17
N THR A 211 9.41 15.09 18.73
CA THR A 211 10.23 16.23 18.24
C THR A 211 10.88 15.87 16.91
N PRO A 212 11.26 16.83 16.05
CA PRO A 212 12.04 16.50 14.88
C PRO A 212 13.39 15.91 15.30
N THR A 213 13.86 14.86 14.63
CA THR A 213 15.21 14.33 14.82
C THR A 213 16.19 15.23 14.05
N PRO A 214 17.24 15.80 14.68
CA PRO A 214 18.22 16.61 13.97
C PRO A 214 18.82 15.86 12.77
N GLN A 215 18.89 16.53 11.62
CA GLN A 215 19.58 16.04 10.41
C GLN A 215 20.70 17.00 10.05
N PRO A 216 21.78 16.54 9.40
CA PRO A 216 22.88 17.43 8.99
C PRO A 216 22.44 18.61 8.12
N ASP A 217 21.35 18.45 7.37
CA ASP A 217 20.78 19.42 6.45
C ASP A 217 19.51 20.13 6.98
N GLU A 218 19.11 19.89 8.23
CA GLU A 218 17.95 20.53 8.87
C GLU A 218 18.33 21.17 10.20
N ASN A 219 17.87 22.41 10.44
CA ASN A 219 18.08 23.10 11.70
C ASN A 219 16.75 23.61 12.25
N TYR A 220 16.29 23.00 13.34
CA TYR A 220 15.07 23.38 14.03
C TYR A 220 15.41 24.01 15.39
N PRO A 221 14.67 25.05 15.82
CA PRO A 221 14.80 25.57 17.18
C PRO A 221 14.62 24.47 18.24
N SER A 222 15.35 24.56 19.36
CA SER A 222 15.32 23.53 20.42
C SER A 222 13.96 23.32 21.07
N ASN A 223 13.06 24.31 20.99
CA ASN A 223 11.68 24.21 21.48
C ASN A 223 10.68 23.74 20.41
N THR A 224 11.14 23.12 19.32
CA THR A 224 10.25 22.60 18.27
C THR A 224 9.63 21.26 18.68
N VAL A 225 8.32 21.12 18.54
CA VAL A 225 7.56 19.90 18.86
C VAL A 225 6.63 19.49 17.72
N ILE A 226 6.51 18.19 17.49
CA ILE A 226 5.65 17.57 16.47
C ILE A 226 4.35 17.06 17.09
N ALA A 227 4.42 16.55 18.32
CA ALA A 227 3.25 16.07 19.04
C ALA A 227 3.40 16.35 20.54
N TYR A 228 2.30 16.69 21.21
CA TYR A 228 2.30 17.05 22.63
C TYR A 228 1.01 16.57 23.32
N ARG A 229 1.12 16.19 24.59
CA ARG A 229 -0.04 15.87 25.45
C ARG A 229 -0.21 16.93 26.55
N TYR A 230 -1.36 17.57 26.56
CA TYR A 230 -1.82 18.50 27.59
C TYR A 230 -3.01 17.89 28.33
N TYR A 231 -2.78 17.40 29.55
CA TYR A 231 -3.72 16.57 30.31
C TYR A 231 -4.18 15.36 29.48
N ASN A 232 -5.47 15.24 29.19
CA ASN A 232 -6.08 14.23 28.31
C ASN A 232 -6.28 14.71 26.86
N ASN A 233 -5.74 15.87 26.48
CA ASN A 233 -5.76 16.39 25.12
C ASN A 233 -4.44 16.05 24.42
N LEU A 234 -4.54 15.30 23.31
CA LEU A 234 -3.42 14.90 22.47
C LEU A 234 -3.40 15.77 21.22
N PHE A 235 -2.34 16.55 21.04
CA PHE A 235 -2.09 17.33 19.83
C PHE A 235 -1.17 16.54 18.91
N LEU A 236 -1.72 16.16 17.75
CA LEU A 236 -1.07 15.28 16.79
C LEU A 236 -0.99 15.98 15.42
N PRO A 237 -0.02 15.60 14.57
CA PRO A 237 0.05 16.06 13.19
C PRO A 237 -1.27 15.88 12.44
N LEU A 238 -1.48 16.69 11.41
CA LEU A 238 -2.73 16.75 10.66
C LEU A 238 -3.03 15.43 9.93
N LEU A 239 -4.32 15.11 9.79
CA LEU A 239 -4.79 14.05 8.88
C LEU A 239 -5.25 14.73 7.57
N ARG A 240 -4.62 14.39 6.45
CA ARG A 240 -4.81 15.03 5.15
C ARG A 240 -6.19 14.78 4.57
N SER A 241 -6.78 15.85 4.05
CA SER A 241 -7.89 15.74 3.11
C SER A 241 -7.33 15.54 1.71
N SER A 242 -7.54 14.37 1.13
CA SER A 242 -7.48 14.23 -0.34
C SER A 242 -8.88 13.92 -0.87
N ASP A 243 -9.03 14.19 -2.18
CA ASP A 243 -10.24 14.52 -2.93
C ASP A 243 -11.46 13.58 -2.83
N ALA A 244 -12.56 14.04 -3.43
CA ALA A 244 -13.93 13.57 -3.24
C ALA A 244 -14.20 12.08 -3.54
N ILE A 245 -15.09 11.48 -2.73
CA ILE A 245 -15.88 10.25 -2.97
C ILE A 245 -15.13 8.92 -2.81
N TYR A 246 -15.87 7.93 -2.27
CA TYR A 246 -15.60 6.50 -2.07
C TYR A 246 -14.85 5.77 -3.20
N GLY A 247 -14.82 6.31 -4.42
CA GLY A 247 -14.01 5.81 -5.53
C GLY A 247 -12.50 5.98 -5.32
N HIS A 248 -12.07 7.00 -4.57
CA HIS A 248 -10.66 7.34 -4.37
C HIS A 248 -10.00 6.72 -3.13
N ILE A 249 -10.73 6.20 -2.14
CA ILE A 249 -10.14 5.40 -1.04
C ILE A 249 -9.39 4.17 -1.59
N LYS A 250 -9.71 3.77 -2.83
CA LYS A 250 -9.09 2.66 -3.56
C LYS A 250 -7.89 3.07 -4.42
N THR A 251 -7.61 4.36 -4.57
CA THR A 251 -6.58 4.89 -5.49
C THR A 251 -5.63 5.90 -4.86
N THR A 252 -5.99 6.51 -3.73
CA THR A 252 -5.24 7.61 -3.13
C THR A 252 -4.78 7.24 -1.72
N PRO A 253 -3.46 7.28 -1.42
CA PRO A 253 -2.95 6.92 -0.11
C PRO A 253 -3.56 7.68 1.06
N PHE A 254 -3.77 6.99 2.19
CA PHE A 254 -3.98 7.58 3.51
C PHE A 254 -2.64 7.69 4.28
N PRO A 255 -1.82 8.68 3.94
CA PRO A 255 -0.47 8.88 4.49
C PRO A 255 -0.34 8.97 6.01
N ASP A 256 -1.39 9.45 6.68
CA ASP A 256 -1.33 9.85 8.08
C ASP A 256 -1.89 8.74 8.98
N ALA A 257 -2.06 7.53 8.42
CA ALA A 257 -2.49 6.33 9.15
C ALA A 257 -1.62 6.06 10.38
N PHE A 258 -0.32 6.37 10.31
CA PHE A 258 0.59 6.25 11.45
C PHE A 258 0.10 7.08 12.65
N TRP A 259 -0.16 8.38 12.45
CA TRP A 259 -0.55 9.28 13.53
C TRP A 259 -1.92 8.96 14.11
N LEU A 260 -2.84 8.44 13.29
CA LEU A 260 -4.12 7.90 13.78
C LEU A 260 -3.89 6.71 14.71
N LEU A 261 -3.15 5.68 14.26
CA LEU A 261 -2.86 4.48 15.05
C LEU A 261 -2.08 4.82 16.33
N TYR A 262 -1.09 5.69 16.22
CA TYR A 262 -0.31 6.15 17.36
C TYR A 262 -1.16 6.94 18.34
N GLY A 263 -2.04 7.83 17.86
CA GLY A 263 -3.02 8.52 18.71
C GLY A 263 -3.93 7.55 19.47
N LEU A 264 -4.47 6.54 18.78
CA LEU A 264 -5.30 5.51 19.42
C LEU A 264 -4.50 4.76 20.49
N LYS A 265 -3.25 4.38 20.22
CA LYS A 265 -2.32 3.79 21.20
C LYS A 265 -2.15 4.70 22.42
N LEU A 266 -1.84 5.97 22.21
CA LEU A 266 -1.63 6.96 23.28
C LEU A 266 -2.88 7.17 24.14
N SER A 267 -4.07 7.02 23.53
CA SER A 267 -5.37 7.17 24.20
C SER A 267 -5.79 5.94 25.03
N GLY A 268 -5.13 4.79 24.81
CA GLY A 268 -5.44 3.51 25.45
C GLY A 268 -6.64 2.78 24.85
N VAL A 269 -7.15 3.22 23.68
CA VAL A 269 -8.11 2.44 22.90
C VAL A 269 -7.42 1.15 22.46
N LYS A 270 -8.11 0.02 22.47
CA LYS A 270 -7.55 -1.28 22.05
C LYS A 270 -8.35 -1.79 20.86
N PRO A 271 -7.73 -2.28 19.78
CA PRO A 271 -8.49 -2.86 18.69
C PRO A 271 -9.07 -4.22 19.10
N ALA A 272 -10.16 -4.66 18.45
CA ALA A 272 -10.70 -6.01 18.65
C ALA A 272 -9.76 -7.07 18.08
N TRP A 273 -9.00 -6.71 17.04
CA TRP A 273 -7.93 -7.53 16.48
C TRP A 273 -6.86 -6.66 15.83
N LYS A 274 -5.65 -7.21 15.73
CA LYS A 274 -4.53 -6.57 15.04
C LYS A 274 -4.66 -6.77 13.53
N LEU A 275 -4.06 -5.88 12.76
CA LEU A 275 -3.99 -5.96 11.30
C LEU A 275 -2.68 -6.63 10.87
N PRO A 276 -2.74 -7.65 10.00
CA PRO A 276 -1.56 -8.27 9.43
C PRO A 276 -0.90 -7.31 8.45
N ILE A 277 0.42 -7.31 8.50
CA ILE A 277 1.30 -6.68 7.52
C ILE A 277 1.87 -7.78 6.64
N TYR A 278 1.72 -7.62 5.33
CA TYR A 278 2.43 -8.44 4.35
C TYR A 278 2.86 -7.59 3.14
N PHE A 279 3.68 -8.18 2.28
CA PHE A 279 4.28 -7.49 1.14
C PHE A 279 4.26 -8.36 -0.11
N GLU A 280 4.41 -7.73 -1.27
CA GLU A 280 4.40 -8.42 -2.55
C GLU A 280 5.51 -7.91 -3.47
N THR A 281 5.94 -8.74 -4.41
CA THR A 281 6.70 -8.27 -5.57
C THR A 281 6.10 -8.78 -6.86
N ASP A 282 6.23 -7.99 -7.90
CA ASP A 282 6.01 -8.40 -9.28
C ASP A 282 7.35 -8.61 -9.95
N HIS A 283 7.43 -9.61 -10.82
CA HIS A 283 8.59 -9.87 -11.69
C HIS A 283 9.89 -9.87 -10.88
N PRO A 284 10.07 -10.81 -9.94
CA PRO A 284 11.30 -10.89 -9.15
C PRO A 284 12.54 -11.06 -10.03
N LEU A 285 12.32 -11.46 -11.29
CA LEU A 285 13.26 -11.39 -12.39
C LEU A 285 12.54 -10.74 -13.59
N ASP A 286 13.00 -9.56 -14.01
CA ASP A 286 12.36 -8.78 -15.08
C ASP A 286 13.39 -8.19 -16.06
N TRP A 287 12.90 -7.65 -17.18
CA TRP A 287 13.70 -7.10 -18.25
C TRP A 287 14.71 -6.07 -17.77
N ALA A 288 15.92 -6.22 -18.30
CA ALA A 288 17.08 -5.46 -17.90
C ALA A 288 17.89 -5.14 -19.16
N THR A 289 17.61 -4.01 -19.80
CA THR A 289 18.52 -3.43 -20.79
C THR A 289 19.70 -2.77 -20.09
N ASN A 290 20.85 -2.75 -20.76
CA ASN A 290 21.99 -1.95 -20.29
C ASN A 290 21.56 -0.49 -20.16
N ARG A 291 21.93 0.11 -19.03
CA ARG A 291 21.52 1.46 -18.64
C ARG A 291 22.55 2.50 -19.04
N THR A 292 22.11 3.76 -19.07
CA THR A 292 22.99 4.89 -19.42
C THR A 292 24.07 5.14 -18.36
N ASP A 293 23.85 4.68 -17.13
CA ASP A 293 24.83 4.70 -16.03
C ASP A 293 25.84 3.53 -16.07
N GLY A 294 25.80 2.73 -17.13
CA GLY A 294 26.68 1.58 -17.33
C GLY A 294 26.24 0.32 -16.58
N THR A 295 25.10 0.34 -15.90
CA THR A 295 24.58 -0.86 -15.22
C THR A 295 24.14 -1.91 -16.23
N THR A 296 24.67 -3.11 -16.08
CA THR A 296 24.45 -4.25 -16.98
C THR A 296 23.26 -5.11 -16.56
N THR A 297 22.72 -5.91 -17.48
CA THR A 297 21.71 -6.95 -17.19
C THR A 297 22.14 -7.89 -16.05
N VAL A 298 23.42 -8.27 -16.02
CA VAL A 298 23.98 -9.16 -14.98
C VAL A 298 23.97 -8.47 -13.60
N GLU A 299 24.35 -7.19 -13.52
CA GLU A 299 24.26 -6.42 -12.28
C GLU A 299 22.81 -6.27 -11.79
N ILE A 300 21.85 -6.09 -12.71
CA ILE A 300 20.42 -6.01 -12.38
C ILE A 300 19.92 -7.34 -11.77
N PHE A 301 20.28 -8.49 -12.35
CA PHE A 301 19.89 -9.79 -11.78
C PHE A 301 20.57 -10.08 -10.44
N ASN A 302 21.81 -9.64 -10.25
CA ASN A 302 22.46 -9.70 -8.96
C ASN A 302 21.74 -8.83 -7.93
N ALA A 303 21.30 -7.61 -8.31
CA ALA A 303 20.50 -6.75 -7.45
C ALA A 303 19.18 -7.42 -7.02
N CYS A 304 18.46 -8.02 -7.98
CA CYS A 304 17.22 -8.79 -7.72
C CYS A 304 17.46 -9.97 -6.78
N THR A 305 18.61 -10.64 -6.92
CA THR A 305 19.02 -11.74 -6.02
C THR A 305 19.16 -11.23 -4.58
N TYR A 306 19.89 -10.13 -4.37
CA TYR A 306 20.08 -9.54 -3.04
C TYR A 306 18.76 -9.09 -2.41
N MET A 307 17.90 -8.41 -3.17
CA MET A 307 16.60 -7.98 -2.66
C MET A 307 15.73 -9.18 -2.23
N SER A 308 15.68 -10.23 -3.05
CA SER A 308 14.90 -11.45 -2.76
C SER A 308 15.46 -12.19 -1.53
N ASP A 309 16.78 -12.28 -1.41
CA ASP A 309 17.44 -12.93 -0.27
C ASP A 309 17.21 -12.14 1.03
N TYR A 310 17.27 -10.81 0.98
CA TYR A 310 16.96 -9.97 2.12
C TYR A 310 15.50 -10.08 2.56
N MET A 311 14.53 -10.13 1.63
CA MET A 311 13.11 -10.36 1.97
C MET A 311 12.91 -11.70 2.69
N ARG A 312 13.64 -12.74 2.26
CA ARG A 312 13.64 -14.05 2.91
C ARG A 312 14.27 -14.00 4.31
N ASP A 313 15.39 -13.31 4.50
CA ASP A 313 15.97 -13.09 5.83
C ASP A 313 15.02 -12.32 6.75
N PHE A 314 14.40 -11.26 6.24
CA PHE A 314 13.43 -10.46 6.99
C PHE A 314 12.24 -11.31 7.44
N HIS A 315 11.75 -12.22 6.59
CA HIS A 315 10.76 -13.22 7.01
C HIS A 315 11.25 -14.03 8.20
N PHE A 316 12.44 -14.61 8.17
CA PHE A 316 12.96 -15.39 9.30
C PHE A 316 13.12 -14.56 10.59
N ARG A 317 13.41 -13.26 10.46
CA ARG A 317 13.50 -12.33 11.61
C ARG A 317 12.14 -11.95 12.20
N THR A 318 11.08 -11.88 11.39
CA THR A 318 9.84 -11.19 11.77
C THR A 318 8.56 -12.02 11.62
N GLY A 319 8.58 -13.07 10.82
CA GLY A 319 7.41 -13.84 10.39
C GLY A 319 6.62 -13.23 9.23
N MET A 320 7.05 -12.08 8.67
CA MET A 320 6.34 -11.46 7.55
C MET A 320 6.52 -12.27 6.27
N VAL A 321 5.43 -12.61 5.58
CA VAL A 321 5.49 -13.26 4.27
C VAL A 321 5.54 -12.23 3.16
N THR A 322 6.45 -12.43 2.19
CA THR A 322 6.48 -11.66 0.94
C THR A 322 6.10 -12.57 -0.23
N HIS A 323 5.01 -12.26 -0.94
CA HIS A 323 4.58 -13.06 -2.09
C HIS A 323 5.22 -12.56 -3.39
N HIS A 324 5.88 -13.43 -4.14
CA HIS A 324 6.52 -13.10 -5.41
C HIS A 324 5.66 -13.54 -6.60
N ALA A 325 5.44 -12.65 -7.56
CA ALA A 325 4.72 -12.92 -8.80
C ALA A 325 5.70 -13.28 -9.92
N VAL A 326 5.89 -14.57 -10.19
CA VAL A 326 6.80 -15.08 -11.20
C VAL A 326 6.14 -14.96 -12.57
N VAL A 327 6.84 -14.33 -13.54
CA VAL A 327 6.30 -14.15 -14.89
C VAL A 327 6.25 -15.48 -15.63
N THR A 328 5.03 -15.97 -15.86
CA THR A 328 4.74 -17.27 -16.52
C THR A 328 4.09 -17.08 -17.89
N GLY A 329 3.84 -18.21 -18.57
CA GLY A 329 3.24 -18.28 -19.89
C GLY A 329 4.27 -18.42 -21.01
N GLY A 330 5.56 -18.41 -20.67
CA GLY A 330 6.73 -18.55 -21.55
C GLY A 330 6.72 -19.78 -22.40
N MET A 331 6.20 -20.87 -21.86
CA MET A 331 6.27 -22.17 -22.52
C MET A 331 5.10 -22.42 -23.47
N ALA A 332 3.89 -22.03 -23.04
CA ALA A 332 2.66 -22.45 -23.71
C ALA A 332 2.12 -21.46 -24.77
N ARG A 333 2.66 -20.23 -24.85
CA ARG A 333 2.15 -19.16 -25.73
C ARG A 333 3.29 -18.48 -26.51
N PRO A 334 3.13 -18.30 -27.85
CA PRO A 334 4.21 -17.90 -28.74
C PRO A 334 4.69 -16.48 -28.49
N PHE A 335 5.92 -16.25 -28.96
CA PHE A 335 6.58 -14.96 -29.12
C PHE A 335 6.07 -14.29 -30.43
N PRO A 336 5.78 -12.97 -30.56
CA PRO A 336 6.16 -11.81 -29.73
C PRO A 336 4.99 -10.80 -29.52
N THR A 337 3.84 -11.17 -28.96
CA THR A 337 2.69 -10.24 -28.95
C THR A 337 2.76 -9.12 -27.91
N LEU A 338 3.51 -9.29 -26.82
CA LEU A 338 3.68 -8.26 -25.78
C LEU A 338 5.05 -8.45 -25.08
N GLY A 339 6.05 -7.68 -25.50
CA GLY A 339 7.33 -7.55 -24.77
C GLY A 339 8.21 -8.80 -24.75
N ASN A 340 9.51 -8.58 -24.64
CA ASN A 340 10.51 -9.65 -24.66
C ASN A 340 10.81 -10.10 -23.21
N ASN A 341 11.03 -11.42 -23.04
CA ASN A 341 11.68 -12.12 -21.91
C ASN A 341 10.88 -12.35 -20.60
N ARG A 342 10.48 -13.61 -20.38
CA ARG A 342 9.78 -14.15 -19.21
C ARG A 342 10.75 -14.89 -18.28
N HIS A 343 10.35 -15.22 -17.04
CA HIS A 343 11.21 -15.88 -16.04
C HIS A 343 11.91 -17.13 -16.58
N TRP A 344 11.14 -18.01 -17.25
CA TRP A 344 11.64 -19.20 -17.94
C TRP A 344 12.77 -18.90 -18.93
N GLN A 345 12.63 -17.82 -19.70
CA GLN A 345 13.58 -17.47 -20.75
C GLN A 345 14.89 -16.96 -20.15
N TYR A 346 14.86 -16.27 -19.00
CA TYR A 346 16.08 -15.81 -18.32
C TYR A 346 16.88 -16.97 -17.72
N ILE A 347 16.22 -17.91 -17.05
CA ILE A 347 16.91 -19.07 -16.47
C ILE A 347 17.39 -20.06 -17.54
N HIS A 348 16.98 -19.89 -18.80
CA HIS A 348 17.42 -20.66 -19.96
C HIS A 348 17.98 -19.76 -21.07
N ALA A 349 18.59 -18.62 -20.70
CA ALA A 349 18.94 -17.57 -21.66
C ALA A 349 19.81 -18.08 -22.82
N THR A 350 20.71 -19.05 -22.59
CA THR A 350 21.57 -19.62 -23.64
C THR A 350 20.82 -20.39 -24.73
N ARG A 351 19.55 -20.75 -24.52
CA ARG A 351 18.68 -21.33 -25.56
C ARG A 351 18.17 -20.30 -26.56
N TYR A 352 18.26 -19.01 -26.23
CA TYR A 352 17.71 -17.92 -27.02
C TYR A 352 18.82 -17.05 -27.59
N SER A 353 18.58 -16.47 -28.78
CA SER A 353 19.60 -15.72 -29.54
C SER A 353 20.13 -14.46 -28.84
N TRP A 354 19.45 -13.98 -27.80
CA TRP A 354 19.84 -12.78 -27.04
C TRP A 354 20.59 -13.09 -25.73
N GLY A 355 20.58 -14.34 -25.27
CA GLY A 355 21.14 -14.70 -23.97
C GLY A 355 22.63 -15.03 -24.01
N THR A 356 23.30 -14.88 -22.86
CA THR A 356 24.68 -15.32 -22.64
C THR A 356 24.77 -16.24 -21.42
N PRO A 357 25.85 -17.03 -21.26
CA PRO A 357 26.06 -17.85 -20.06
C PRO A 357 26.05 -17.04 -18.76
N GLU A 358 26.56 -15.82 -18.76
CA GLU A 358 26.62 -14.94 -17.59
C GLU A 358 25.22 -14.47 -17.17
N ILE A 359 24.39 -14.11 -18.15
CA ILE A 359 22.99 -13.74 -17.93
C ILE A 359 22.22 -14.92 -17.35
N GLU A 360 22.36 -16.10 -17.96
CA GLU A 360 21.70 -17.31 -17.47
C GLU A 360 22.14 -17.65 -16.04
N GLN A 361 23.43 -17.57 -15.75
CA GLN A 361 23.95 -17.86 -14.42
C GLN A 361 23.43 -16.86 -13.37
N ALA A 362 23.36 -15.57 -13.69
CA ALA A 362 22.82 -14.56 -12.78
C ALA A 362 21.33 -14.73 -12.53
N ALA A 363 20.55 -15.01 -13.58
CA ALA A 363 19.14 -15.35 -13.49
C ALA A 363 18.90 -16.59 -12.60
N ARG A 364 19.70 -17.64 -12.80
CA ARG A 364 19.63 -18.88 -12.00
C ARG A 364 19.92 -18.62 -10.52
N ARG A 365 20.88 -17.77 -10.17
CA ARG A 365 21.15 -17.41 -8.76
C ARG A 365 19.92 -16.77 -8.10
N CYS A 366 19.26 -15.84 -8.78
CA CYS A 366 18.02 -15.24 -8.27
C CYS A 366 16.93 -16.32 -8.10
N HIS A 367 16.75 -17.15 -9.13
CA HIS A 367 15.78 -18.24 -9.11
C HIS A 367 16.01 -19.25 -7.98
N ASP A 368 17.25 -19.61 -7.66
CA ASP A 368 17.58 -20.51 -6.56
C ASP A 368 17.18 -19.91 -5.19
N VAL A 369 17.35 -18.60 -5.01
CA VAL A 369 16.88 -17.88 -3.80
C VAL A 369 15.36 -17.94 -3.69
N LEU A 370 14.65 -17.68 -4.80
CA LEU A 370 13.18 -17.76 -4.85
C LEU A 370 12.67 -19.17 -4.56
N LEU A 371 13.30 -20.21 -5.13
CA LEU A 371 12.98 -21.61 -4.85
C LEU A 371 13.17 -21.96 -3.39
N ALA A 372 14.30 -21.54 -2.80
CA ALA A 372 14.58 -21.79 -1.40
C ALA A 372 13.57 -21.08 -0.48
N GLY A 373 13.23 -19.82 -0.77
CA GLY A 373 12.22 -19.06 -0.02
C GLY A 373 10.80 -19.61 -0.17
N HIS A 374 10.43 -20.10 -1.35
CA HIS A 374 9.16 -20.79 -1.57
C HIS A 374 9.07 -22.08 -0.75
N ARG A 375 10.12 -22.92 -0.78
CA ARG A 375 10.14 -24.21 -0.06
C ARG A 375 10.09 -24.04 1.45
N SER A 376 10.62 -22.93 1.98
CA SER A 376 10.55 -22.62 3.42
C SER A 376 9.25 -21.93 3.83
N GLY A 377 8.38 -21.57 2.88
CA GLY A 377 7.18 -20.75 3.12
C GLY A 377 7.47 -19.27 3.41
N ALA A 378 8.73 -18.84 3.29
CA ALA A 378 9.14 -17.49 3.63
C ALA A 378 8.73 -16.48 2.56
N THR A 379 8.99 -16.84 1.31
CA THR A 379 8.66 -16.02 0.15
C THR A 379 7.98 -16.84 -0.95
N PRO A 380 6.69 -17.19 -0.75
CA PRO A 380 5.93 -17.99 -1.71
C PRO A 380 5.88 -17.34 -3.08
N CYS A 381 5.95 -18.15 -4.12
CA CYS A 381 6.02 -17.72 -5.52
C CYS A 381 4.79 -18.20 -6.28
N GLY A 382 4.04 -17.27 -6.87
CA GLY A 382 2.83 -17.53 -7.64
C GLY A 382 2.93 -17.11 -9.10
N ILE A 383 1.86 -17.39 -9.85
CA ILE A 383 1.70 -17.18 -11.30
C ILE A 383 1.46 -15.71 -11.62
N HIS A 384 2.19 -15.16 -12.60
CA HIS A 384 2.02 -13.79 -13.06
C HIS A 384 2.03 -13.68 -14.58
N ASP A 385 0.87 -13.86 -15.20
CA ASP A 385 0.76 -14.07 -16.65
C ASP A 385 0.56 -12.78 -17.46
N HIS A 386 1.58 -12.32 -18.19
CA HIS A 386 1.51 -11.17 -19.11
C HIS A 386 1.11 -11.52 -20.54
N THR A 387 0.95 -12.80 -20.84
CA THR A 387 0.96 -13.27 -22.22
C THR A 387 -0.42 -13.28 -22.87
N LEU A 388 -1.47 -13.09 -22.07
CA LEU A 388 -2.82 -12.89 -22.56
C LEU A 388 -3.00 -11.44 -23.00
N PRO A 389 -3.38 -11.17 -24.27
CA PRO A 389 -3.59 -9.81 -24.72
C PRO A 389 -4.81 -9.23 -24.00
N THR A 390 -4.60 -8.15 -23.28
CA THR A 390 -5.65 -7.25 -22.78
C THR A 390 -5.48 -5.89 -23.46
N GLY A 391 -6.52 -5.06 -23.50
CA GLY A 391 -6.40 -3.67 -23.98
C GLY A 391 -5.33 -2.82 -23.25
N GLU A 392 -4.79 -3.32 -22.14
CA GLU A 392 -3.73 -2.69 -21.32
C GLU A 392 -2.43 -3.53 -21.23
N GLY A 393 -2.27 -4.56 -22.09
CA GLY A 393 -0.98 -5.24 -22.29
C GLY A 393 -0.61 -6.36 -21.32
N GLY A 394 -1.56 -7.22 -20.89
CA GLY A 394 -1.28 -8.45 -20.11
C GLY A 394 -2.32 -8.76 -19.02
N GLY A 395 -2.30 -9.96 -18.43
CA GLY A 395 -3.14 -10.36 -17.28
C GLY A 395 -4.33 -11.28 -17.58
N PHE A 396 -4.99 -11.78 -16.52
CA PHE A 396 -6.26 -12.50 -16.69
C PHE A 396 -7.32 -11.51 -17.20
N TRP A 397 -8.12 -11.96 -18.15
CA TRP A 397 -8.86 -11.16 -19.12
C TRP A 397 -9.63 -9.89 -18.69
N LYS A 398 -9.46 -8.79 -19.46
CA LYS A 398 -10.26 -7.54 -19.37
C LYS A 398 -11.18 -7.27 -20.58
N THR A 399 -10.90 -7.84 -21.78
CA THR A 399 -11.56 -7.51 -23.07
C THR A 399 -11.61 -8.70 -24.02
N LEU A 400 -12.67 -8.93 -24.82
CA LEU A 400 -12.77 -10.02 -25.82
C LEU A 400 -11.59 -10.10 -26.83
N THR A 401 -10.73 -11.10 -26.69
CA THR A 401 -9.56 -11.51 -27.50
C THR A 401 -9.45 -13.06 -27.57
N TYR A 402 -8.28 -13.62 -27.92
CA TYR A 402 -7.99 -15.05 -27.95
C TYR A 402 -6.68 -15.44 -27.22
N THR A 403 -6.60 -16.67 -26.71
CA THR A 403 -5.50 -17.14 -25.84
C THR A 403 -4.16 -17.42 -26.53
N GLY A 404 -4.13 -17.66 -27.84
CA GLY A 404 -2.88 -17.89 -28.59
C GLY A 404 -2.04 -19.07 -28.12
N PHE A 405 -2.63 -20.23 -27.80
CA PHE A 405 -1.84 -21.39 -27.37
C PHE A 405 -0.97 -21.94 -28.50
N GLN A 406 0.24 -22.35 -28.15
CA GLN A 406 1.14 -23.11 -29.00
C GLN A 406 1.20 -24.58 -28.53
N ARG A 407 1.08 -25.50 -29.48
CA ARG A 407 1.31 -26.93 -29.23
C ARG A 407 2.76 -27.20 -28.91
N HIS A 408 2.96 -28.03 -27.89
CA HIS A 408 4.27 -28.45 -27.42
C HIS A 408 4.18 -29.90 -26.94
N SER A 409 5.27 -30.66 -27.11
CA SER A 409 5.39 -32.02 -26.58
C SER A 409 5.72 -31.97 -25.08
N ALA A 410 5.43 -33.06 -24.37
CA ALA A 410 5.84 -33.23 -22.97
C ALA A 410 7.36 -33.01 -22.80
N ASP A 411 8.16 -33.41 -23.80
CA ASP A 411 9.61 -33.23 -23.83
C ASP A 411 10.06 -31.75 -23.79
N GLN A 412 9.20 -30.78 -24.15
CA GLN A 412 9.54 -29.35 -23.96
C GLN A 412 9.57 -28.95 -22.48
N TYR A 413 8.94 -29.74 -21.59
CA TYR A 413 9.00 -29.60 -20.14
C TYR A 413 10.06 -30.49 -19.48
N ASP A 414 10.88 -31.23 -20.25
CA ASP A 414 12.07 -31.94 -19.75
C ASP A 414 13.19 -30.92 -19.45
N SER A 415 12.99 -30.17 -18.38
CA SER A 415 14.06 -29.45 -17.68
C SER A 415 14.68 -30.40 -16.65
N PRO A 416 16.01 -30.39 -16.45
CA PRO A 416 16.64 -31.11 -15.32
C PRO A 416 16.14 -30.63 -13.95
N TYR A 417 15.30 -29.59 -13.92
CA TYR A 417 14.63 -29.01 -12.76
C TYR A 417 13.12 -29.32 -12.71
N ASN A 418 12.61 -30.22 -13.55
CA ASN A 418 11.28 -30.82 -13.45
C ASN A 418 11.38 -32.23 -12.82
N PRO A 419 11.57 -32.37 -11.49
CA PRO A 419 11.60 -33.68 -10.84
C PRO A 419 10.22 -34.34 -10.75
N SER A 420 9.16 -33.66 -11.20
CA SER A 420 7.80 -33.97 -10.76
C SER A 420 7.06 -34.99 -11.62
N GLY A 421 7.44 -35.21 -12.88
CA GLY A 421 6.69 -36.10 -13.77
C GLY A 421 5.19 -35.77 -13.85
N VAL A 422 4.81 -34.53 -13.49
CA VAL A 422 3.42 -34.12 -13.34
C VAL A 422 2.83 -33.96 -14.74
N ASN A 423 1.84 -34.81 -15.02
CA ASN A 423 1.07 -34.79 -16.24
C ASN A 423 -0.29 -34.15 -15.93
N LEU A 424 -0.38 -32.81 -16.00
CA LEU A 424 -1.69 -32.16 -15.95
C LEU A 424 -2.39 -32.37 -17.32
N PRO A 425 -3.66 -32.84 -17.35
CA PRO A 425 -4.28 -33.37 -18.57
C PRO A 425 -4.41 -32.41 -19.77
N LEU A 426 -4.39 -31.10 -19.53
CA LEU A 426 -4.55 -30.01 -20.49
C LEU A 426 -3.29 -29.14 -20.65
N GLN A 427 -2.19 -29.41 -19.91
CA GLN A 427 -0.97 -28.58 -19.95
C GLN A 427 -0.29 -28.55 -21.32
N ALA A 428 -0.19 -29.72 -21.97
CA ALA A 428 0.33 -29.89 -23.31
C ALA A 428 -0.85 -30.04 -24.26
N PRO A 429 -1.19 -29.02 -25.06
CA PRO A 429 -2.36 -29.09 -25.91
C PRO A 429 -2.05 -30.00 -27.11
N ASN A 430 -2.12 -31.32 -26.90
CA ASN A 430 -2.37 -32.30 -27.95
C ASN A 430 -3.88 -32.39 -28.13
N ASP A 431 -4.34 -32.45 -29.39
CA ASP A 431 -5.74 -32.41 -29.83
C ASP A 431 -6.79 -32.32 -28.69
N VAL A 432 -6.97 -31.12 -28.13
CA VAL A 432 -7.94 -30.90 -27.05
C VAL A 432 -9.27 -30.53 -27.64
N ARG A 433 -10.37 -30.87 -26.93
CA ARG A 433 -11.71 -30.40 -27.28
C ARG A 433 -11.71 -28.87 -27.33
N TYR A 434 -11.97 -28.35 -28.53
CA TYR A 434 -12.12 -26.93 -28.79
C TYR A 434 -13.57 -26.53 -28.53
N ARG A 435 -13.85 -26.12 -27.30
CA ARG A 435 -15.16 -25.55 -26.95
C ARG A 435 -15.19 -24.09 -27.44
N LYS A 436 -16.00 -23.77 -28.46
CA LYS A 436 -16.27 -22.36 -28.86
C LYS A 436 -17.21 -21.65 -27.88
N GLY A 437 -16.99 -21.80 -26.57
CA GLY A 437 -17.75 -21.01 -25.60
C GLY A 437 -17.55 -19.52 -25.89
N GLN A 438 -18.64 -18.78 -26.06
CA GLN A 438 -18.67 -17.33 -25.84
C GLN A 438 -18.43 -17.04 -24.35
N CYS A 439 -18.22 -15.77 -24.01
CA CYS A 439 -17.92 -15.37 -22.62
C CYS A 439 -18.90 -15.97 -21.61
N CYS A 440 -18.35 -16.36 -20.45
CA CYS A 440 -19.13 -16.60 -19.26
C CYS A 440 -19.77 -15.28 -18.80
N VAL A 441 -21.11 -15.24 -18.71
CA VAL A 441 -21.86 -14.07 -18.23
C VAL A 441 -22.91 -14.50 -17.21
N LYS A 442 -23.34 -13.57 -16.36
CA LYS A 442 -24.44 -13.84 -15.43
C LYS A 442 -25.73 -14.14 -16.21
N ARG A 443 -26.51 -15.14 -15.79
CA ARG A 443 -27.70 -15.63 -16.51
C ARG A 443 -28.67 -14.52 -16.93
N GLU A 444 -28.90 -13.53 -16.08
CA GLU A 444 -29.80 -12.39 -16.35
C GLU A 444 -29.31 -11.45 -17.49
N HIS A 445 -28.03 -11.53 -17.84
CA HIS A 445 -27.42 -10.80 -18.96
C HIS A 445 -27.14 -11.70 -20.16
N SER A 446 -27.41 -13.00 -20.06
CA SER A 446 -27.17 -13.92 -21.17
C SER A 446 -28.22 -13.70 -22.25
N PRO A 447 -27.82 -13.58 -23.53
CA PRO A 447 -28.76 -13.47 -24.64
C PRO A 447 -29.46 -14.81 -24.96
N VAL A 448 -29.13 -15.89 -24.24
CA VAL A 448 -29.64 -17.24 -24.46
C VAL A 448 -30.03 -17.88 -23.13
N GLN A 449 -31.11 -18.68 -23.12
CA GLN A 449 -31.52 -19.39 -21.92
C GLN A 449 -30.64 -20.63 -21.69
N PRO A 450 -30.35 -20.99 -20.42
CA PRO A 450 -29.67 -22.25 -20.11
C PRO A 450 -30.47 -23.45 -20.62
N GLY A 451 -29.82 -24.35 -21.35
CA GLY A 451 -30.44 -25.54 -21.93
C GLY A 451 -31.08 -25.33 -23.31
N GLU A 452 -31.14 -24.09 -23.82
CA GLU A 452 -31.44 -23.83 -25.22
C GLU A 452 -30.15 -23.79 -26.05
N GLY A 453 -30.12 -24.53 -27.17
CA GLY A 453 -28.92 -24.68 -28.01
C GLY A 453 -27.72 -25.29 -27.27
N ASP A 454 -26.52 -24.98 -27.75
CA ASP A 454 -25.27 -25.36 -27.10
C ASP A 454 -24.93 -24.34 -25.98
N THR A 455 -25.60 -24.42 -24.83
CA THR A 455 -25.36 -23.61 -23.61
C THR A 455 -25.00 -24.50 -22.42
N THR A 456 -24.24 -24.00 -21.44
CA THR A 456 -23.88 -24.73 -20.21
C THR A 456 -23.88 -23.79 -19.03
N LEU A 457 -24.44 -24.26 -17.92
CA LEU A 457 -24.42 -23.57 -16.64
C LEU A 457 -23.06 -23.75 -15.97
N ILE A 458 -22.53 -22.66 -15.45
CA ILE A 458 -21.42 -22.66 -14.51
C ILE A 458 -22.06 -22.48 -13.12
N PRO A 459 -22.13 -23.56 -12.31
CA PRO A 459 -22.70 -23.50 -10.98
C PRO A 459 -21.90 -22.53 -10.12
N SER A 460 -22.62 -21.66 -9.42
CA SER A 460 -22.04 -20.54 -8.68
C SER A 460 -23.05 -20.12 -7.61
N GLU A 461 -22.59 -19.94 -6.37
CA GLU A 461 -23.41 -19.57 -5.20
C GLU A 461 -24.03 -18.17 -5.33
N SER A 462 -23.40 -17.27 -6.10
CA SER A 462 -23.82 -15.88 -6.36
C SER A 462 -24.82 -15.75 -7.52
N GLY A 463 -25.16 -16.87 -8.15
CA GLY A 463 -26.12 -16.96 -9.25
C GLY A 463 -25.66 -17.91 -10.33
N GLU A 464 -26.54 -18.19 -11.28
CA GLU A 464 -26.18 -19.01 -12.43
C GLU A 464 -25.41 -18.16 -13.46
N TYR A 465 -24.24 -18.65 -13.88
CA TYR A 465 -23.53 -18.11 -15.02
C TYR A 465 -23.75 -19.01 -16.23
N VAL A 466 -23.88 -18.40 -17.41
CA VAL A 466 -24.08 -19.09 -18.68
C VAL A 466 -22.87 -18.84 -19.55
N GLU A 467 -22.31 -19.93 -20.06
CA GLU A 467 -21.36 -19.92 -21.16
C GLU A 467 -22.08 -20.63 -22.33
N TRP A 468 -21.98 -20.11 -23.57
CA TRP A 468 -22.82 -20.54 -24.70
C TRP A 468 -22.12 -20.59 -26.06
N ASN A 469 -22.75 -21.17 -27.09
CA ASN A 469 -22.27 -21.32 -28.47
C ASN A 469 -21.20 -22.43 -28.70
N TYR A 470 -21.37 -23.60 -28.07
CA TYR A 470 -20.41 -24.71 -28.17
C TYR A 470 -20.75 -25.77 -29.23
N PRO A 471 -20.11 -25.82 -30.42
CA PRO A 471 -20.26 -27.01 -31.26
C PRO A 471 -19.66 -28.22 -30.54
N SER A 472 -20.50 -29.15 -30.12
CA SER A 472 -20.24 -30.25 -29.18
C SER A 472 -19.27 -31.35 -29.66
N GLY A 473 -18.59 -31.15 -30.80
CA GLY A 473 -17.63 -32.10 -31.37
C GLY A 473 -16.39 -31.47 -32.02
N SER A 474 -16.11 -30.18 -31.80
CA SER A 474 -14.93 -29.54 -32.39
C SER A 474 -13.67 -29.80 -31.57
N MET A 475 -12.60 -30.26 -32.23
CA MET A 475 -11.27 -30.39 -31.64
C MET A 475 -10.36 -29.29 -32.17
N THR A 476 -9.31 -28.96 -31.43
CA THR A 476 -8.31 -27.96 -31.85
C THR A 476 -7.50 -28.41 -33.08
N GLY A 477 -7.57 -29.69 -33.47
CA GLY A 477 -6.95 -30.25 -34.66
C GLY A 477 -5.44 -30.46 -34.51
N THR A 478 -4.69 -30.37 -35.61
CA THR A 478 -3.22 -30.54 -35.63
C THR A 478 -2.45 -29.22 -35.77
N ALA A 479 -3.14 -28.07 -35.79
CA ALA A 479 -2.51 -26.77 -35.99
C ALA A 479 -1.53 -26.42 -34.85
N ILE A 480 -0.30 -26.00 -35.19
CA ILE A 480 0.77 -25.70 -34.23
C ILE A 480 0.37 -24.57 -33.26
N GLN A 481 -0.43 -23.61 -33.70
CA GLN A 481 -1.02 -22.57 -32.86
C GLN A 481 -2.54 -22.60 -32.99
N PHE A 482 -3.25 -22.37 -31.89
CA PHE A 482 -4.70 -22.29 -31.86
C PHE A 482 -5.19 -21.31 -30.79
N ASN A 483 -6.42 -20.83 -30.98
CA ASN A 483 -6.95 -19.69 -30.24
C ASN A 483 -8.26 -20.05 -29.54
N LEU A 484 -8.28 -20.08 -28.21
CA LEU A 484 -9.53 -20.21 -27.45
C LEU A 484 -10.10 -18.84 -27.10
N PRO A 485 -11.43 -18.65 -27.05
CA PRO A 485 -12.03 -17.45 -26.49
C PRO A 485 -11.66 -17.35 -25.00
N ALA A 486 -10.89 -16.34 -24.59
CA ALA A 486 -10.35 -16.33 -23.22
C ALA A 486 -11.42 -16.15 -22.13
N GLY A 487 -12.63 -15.70 -22.49
CA GLY A 487 -13.77 -15.62 -21.56
C GLY A 487 -14.47 -16.95 -21.26
N SER A 488 -14.04 -18.06 -21.87
CA SER A 488 -14.58 -19.40 -21.63
C SER A 488 -13.96 -20.07 -20.40
N LEU A 489 -14.73 -20.90 -19.67
CA LEU A 489 -14.19 -21.63 -18.52
C LEU A 489 -13.11 -22.64 -18.94
N GLN A 490 -13.25 -23.25 -20.12
CA GLN A 490 -12.23 -24.16 -20.66
C GLN A 490 -10.91 -23.43 -20.95
N ALA A 491 -10.96 -22.23 -21.54
CA ALA A 491 -9.75 -21.43 -21.77
C ALA A 491 -9.09 -21.03 -20.45
N ALA A 492 -9.89 -20.57 -19.48
CA ALA A 492 -9.39 -20.18 -18.16
C ALA A 492 -8.67 -21.35 -17.46
N ARG A 493 -9.26 -22.55 -17.47
CA ARG A 493 -8.63 -23.78 -16.95
C ARG A 493 -7.31 -24.08 -17.63
N MET A 494 -7.27 -24.07 -18.97
CA MET A 494 -6.04 -24.34 -19.72
C MET A 494 -4.95 -23.29 -19.43
N VAL A 495 -5.32 -22.02 -19.28
CA VAL A 495 -4.36 -20.96 -18.93
C VAL A 495 -3.74 -21.23 -17.57
N ILE A 496 -4.58 -21.40 -16.53
CA ILE A 496 -4.11 -21.63 -15.16
C ILE A 496 -3.26 -22.89 -15.09
N GLU A 497 -3.72 -23.99 -15.68
CA GLU A 497 -3.01 -25.26 -15.70
C GLU A 497 -1.66 -25.16 -16.43
N SER A 498 -1.60 -24.48 -17.58
CA SER A 498 -0.33 -24.28 -18.30
C SER A 498 0.68 -23.47 -17.50
N ASN A 499 0.21 -22.49 -16.73
CA ASN A 499 1.07 -21.66 -15.89
C ASN A 499 1.53 -22.45 -14.64
N ILE A 500 0.68 -23.30 -14.05
CA ILE A 500 1.07 -24.24 -12.98
C ILE A 500 2.15 -25.20 -13.50
N ALA A 501 1.96 -25.77 -14.70
CA ALA A 501 2.95 -26.66 -15.30
C ALA A 501 4.30 -25.98 -15.54
N GLU A 502 4.30 -24.72 -15.99
CA GLU A 502 5.53 -23.92 -16.14
C GLU A 502 6.21 -23.68 -14.78
N MET A 503 5.45 -23.34 -13.73
CA MET A 503 5.99 -23.20 -12.37
C MET A 503 6.60 -24.51 -11.84
N LEU A 504 5.95 -25.64 -12.07
CA LEU A 504 6.46 -26.97 -11.72
C LEU A 504 7.74 -27.32 -12.49
N ALA A 505 7.82 -26.97 -13.78
CA ALA A 505 9.01 -27.17 -14.60
C ALA A 505 10.19 -26.26 -14.19
N MET A 506 9.89 -25.12 -13.59
CA MET A 506 10.85 -24.26 -12.89
C MET A 506 11.18 -24.76 -11.47
N GLY A 507 10.61 -25.87 -11.01
CA GLY A 507 10.95 -26.50 -9.73
C GLY A 507 10.19 -25.97 -8.51
N PHE A 508 9.17 -25.12 -8.70
CA PHE A 508 8.25 -24.70 -7.63
C PHE A 508 7.25 -25.84 -7.35
N PRO A 509 7.27 -26.47 -6.16
CA PRO A 509 6.66 -27.79 -5.92
C PRO A 509 5.13 -27.82 -5.98
N ASP A 510 4.44 -26.72 -5.70
CA ASP A 510 2.97 -26.65 -5.75
C ASP A 510 2.46 -26.03 -7.07
N GLY A 511 3.30 -25.28 -7.76
CA GLY A 511 2.96 -24.50 -8.96
C GLY A 511 2.02 -23.30 -8.73
N HIS A 512 1.62 -22.96 -7.49
CA HIS A 512 0.53 -21.98 -7.27
C HIS A 512 0.58 -21.12 -5.99
N GLY A 513 1.77 -20.72 -5.51
CA GLY A 513 1.87 -19.62 -4.55
C GLY A 513 1.89 -20.00 -3.07
N GLY A 514 2.23 -21.24 -2.73
CA GLY A 514 2.31 -21.75 -1.37
C GLY A 514 0.96 -22.19 -0.80
N GLU A 515 0.95 -22.51 0.50
CA GLU A 515 -0.24 -22.86 1.28
C GLU A 515 -1.34 -21.78 1.31
N HIS A 516 -1.00 -20.57 0.86
CA HIS A 516 -1.90 -19.42 0.91
C HIS A 516 -2.99 -19.45 -0.16
N GLY A 517 -2.80 -20.20 -1.25
CA GLY A 517 -3.76 -20.24 -2.36
C GLY A 517 -4.02 -18.85 -2.93
N TYR A 518 -2.95 -18.07 -3.16
CA TYR A 518 -3.03 -16.68 -3.60
C TYR A 518 -2.09 -16.45 -4.77
N THR A 519 -2.47 -15.56 -5.69
CA THR A 519 -1.50 -15.02 -6.64
C THR A 519 -1.80 -13.61 -7.11
N ASN A 520 -0.73 -12.95 -7.54
CA ASN A 520 -0.71 -11.58 -8.02
C ASN A 520 -0.94 -11.57 -9.54
N CYS A 521 -2.04 -10.99 -9.99
CA CYS A 521 -2.37 -10.97 -11.41
C CYS A 521 -1.62 -9.83 -12.13
N ALA A 522 -1.09 -10.10 -13.33
CA ALA A 522 -0.48 -9.07 -14.17
C ALA A 522 -1.49 -7.98 -14.54
N LYS A 523 -1.01 -6.72 -14.56
CA LYS A 523 -1.84 -5.50 -14.66
C LYS A 523 -3.01 -5.47 -13.66
N ASN A 524 -2.92 -6.28 -12.60
CA ASN A 524 -3.97 -6.46 -11.59
C ASN A 524 -5.32 -6.91 -12.15
N SER A 525 -5.30 -7.55 -13.31
CA SER A 525 -6.49 -8.03 -14.01
C SER A 525 -6.77 -9.47 -13.58
N SER A 526 -7.83 -9.66 -12.80
CA SER A 526 -8.22 -10.96 -12.24
C SER A 526 -9.08 -11.80 -13.19
N GLY A 527 -9.34 -11.31 -14.40
CA GLY A 527 -10.25 -11.97 -15.33
C GLY A 527 -11.71 -11.71 -15.00
N GLY A 528 -12.51 -12.76 -15.15
CA GLY A 528 -13.94 -12.77 -14.82
C GLY A 528 -14.35 -14.07 -14.16
N PRO A 529 -15.66 -14.31 -13.98
CA PRO A 529 -16.19 -15.48 -13.29
C PRO A 529 -15.63 -16.82 -13.79
N ALA A 530 -15.34 -16.96 -15.09
CA ALA A 530 -14.65 -18.13 -15.63
C ALA A 530 -13.24 -18.35 -15.04
N TYR A 531 -12.44 -17.29 -14.90
CA TYR A 531 -11.11 -17.35 -14.28
C TYR A 531 -11.19 -17.52 -12.77
N TRP A 532 -12.16 -16.88 -12.10
CA TRP A 532 -12.35 -17.01 -10.66
C TRP A 532 -12.78 -18.42 -10.30
N GLN A 533 -13.70 -19.00 -11.07
CA GLN A 533 -14.12 -20.40 -10.94
C GLN A 533 -12.96 -21.36 -11.19
N ALA A 534 -12.22 -21.19 -12.29
CA ALA A 534 -11.06 -22.04 -12.59
C ALA A 534 -9.99 -21.92 -11.48
N ALA A 535 -9.73 -20.72 -10.97
CA ALA A 535 -8.79 -20.51 -9.87
C ALA A 535 -9.26 -21.23 -8.59
N ARG A 536 -10.55 -21.16 -8.23
CA ARG A 536 -11.10 -21.92 -7.10
C ARG A 536 -10.95 -23.42 -7.27
N GLU A 537 -11.19 -23.95 -8.47
CA GLU A 537 -11.02 -25.38 -8.79
C GLU A 537 -9.57 -25.85 -8.59
N TYR A 538 -8.60 -24.97 -8.84
CA TYR A 538 -7.18 -25.20 -8.60
C TYR A 538 -6.71 -24.83 -7.18
N GLY A 539 -7.62 -24.51 -6.26
CA GLY A 539 -7.31 -24.31 -4.84
C GLY A 539 -6.95 -22.87 -4.44
N TYR A 540 -7.06 -21.90 -5.35
CA TYR A 540 -6.91 -20.50 -4.98
C TYR A 540 -8.08 -20.05 -4.07
N LYS A 541 -7.77 -19.19 -3.12
CA LYS A 541 -8.69 -18.49 -2.22
C LYS A 541 -8.83 -17.02 -2.57
N ALA A 542 -7.81 -16.46 -3.22
CA ALA A 542 -7.77 -15.05 -3.54
C ALA A 542 -6.90 -14.74 -4.77
N LEU A 543 -7.19 -13.61 -5.41
CA LEU A 543 -6.36 -13.01 -6.46
C LEU A 543 -6.15 -11.53 -6.16
N ARG A 544 -4.99 -10.99 -6.55
CA ARG A 544 -4.81 -9.54 -6.55
C ARG A 544 -5.63 -8.90 -7.65
N SER A 545 -6.35 -7.82 -7.34
CA SER A 545 -7.12 -7.08 -8.35
C SER A 545 -7.42 -5.63 -7.95
N SER A 546 -7.61 -4.73 -8.93
CA SER A 546 -8.02 -3.33 -8.68
C SER A 546 -9.44 -3.03 -9.13
N TYR A 547 -10.02 -1.98 -8.55
CA TYR A 547 -11.24 -1.37 -9.10
C TYR A 547 -11.08 -0.90 -10.55
N GLY A 548 -9.85 -0.66 -11.03
CA GLY A 548 -9.57 -0.35 -12.43
C GLY A 548 -10.01 -1.44 -13.41
N CYS A 549 -10.20 -2.69 -12.94
CA CYS A 549 -10.84 -3.74 -13.73
C CYS A 549 -12.30 -3.43 -14.07
N ASN A 550 -12.98 -2.61 -13.25
CA ASN A 550 -14.35 -2.18 -13.47
C ASN A 550 -14.47 -0.92 -14.33
N ALA A 551 -13.35 -0.34 -14.81
CA ALA A 551 -13.34 0.88 -15.63
C ALA A 551 -13.21 0.56 -17.14
N GLY A 552 -13.97 1.29 -17.98
CA GLY A 552 -13.97 1.16 -19.45
C GLY A 552 -15.19 0.44 -20.02
N ASN A 553 -15.43 0.52 -21.34
CA ASN A 553 -16.68 0.11 -22.03
C ASN A 553 -17.03 -1.40 -21.99
N HIS A 554 -16.42 -2.19 -21.11
CA HIS A 554 -16.60 -3.64 -21.00
C HIS A 554 -17.31 -4.07 -19.71
N TYR A 555 -18.05 -3.14 -19.08
CA TYR A 555 -18.81 -3.33 -17.84
C TYR A 555 -19.79 -4.53 -17.85
N GLU A 556 -20.14 -5.02 -19.04
CA GLU A 556 -21.25 -5.95 -19.23
C GLU A 556 -20.91 -7.41 -18.86
N LEU A 557 -19.64 -7.78 -18.61
CA LEU A 557 -19.27 -9.22 -18.49
C LEU A 557 -18.41 -9.61 -17.27
N ASN A 558 -17.52 -8.75 -16.75
CA ASN A 558 -16.51 -9.15 -15.73
C ASN A 558 -16.23 -8.06 -14.68
N THR A 559 -17.21 -7.72 -13.84
CA THR A 559 -17.02 -6.71 -12.77
C THR A 559 -16.68 -7.34 -11.43
N ILE A 560 -15.60 -6.88 -10.81
CA ILE A 560 -15.28 -7.23 -9.43
C ILE A 560 -16.40 -6.69 -8.53
N PRO A 561 -16.99 -7.52 -7.67
CA PRO A 561 -17.97 -7.08 -6.69
C PRO A 561 -17.48 -5.89 -5.85
N ALA A 562 -18.36 -4.96 -5.49
CA ALA A 562 -17.97 -3.75 -4.77
C ALA A 562 -17.30 -4.02 -3.41
N ASN A 563 -17.67 -5.13 -2.77
CA ASN A 563 -17.08 -5.66 -1.53
C ASN A 563 -15.82 -6.52 -1.76
N TYR A 564 -15.36 -6.65 -3.02
CA TYR A 564 -14.19 -7.43 -3.44
C TYR A 564 -14.27 -8.92 -3.12
N ILE A 565 -15.47 -9.49 -3.04
CA ILE A 565 -15.65 -10.90 -2.70
C ILE A 565 -16.70 -11.51 -3.61
N TRP A 566 -16.35 -12.65 -4.21
CA TRP A 566 -17.22 -13.48 -5.05
C TRP A 566 -17.23 -14.89 -4.46
N GLU A 567 -18.31 -15.28 -3.77
CA GLU A 567 -18.49 -16.65 -3.23
C GLU A 567 -17.37 -17.12 -2.29
N GLY A 568 -16.97 -16.25 -1.36
CA GLY A 568 -15.84 -16.52 -0.47
C GLY A 568 -14.47 -16.49 -1.17
N PHE A 569 -14.40 -16.17 -2.46
CA PHE A 569 -13.16 -15.86 -3.16
C PHE A 569 -12.84 -14.37 -3.04
N HIS A 570 -11.62 -14.05 -2.58
CA HIS A 570 -11.24 -12.69 -2.25
C HIS A 570 -10.46 -12.01 -3.39
N PHE A 571 -10.81 -10.76 -3.67
CA PHE A 571 -10.03 -9.88 -4.54
C PHE A 571 -9.25 -8.90 -3.69
N LEU A 572 -7.93 -9.07 -3.62
CA LEU A 572 -7.10 -8.25 -2.75
C LEU A 572 -6.68 -6.98 -3.49
N PRO A 573 -7.01 -5.80 -2.94
CA PRO A 573 -6.56 -4.54 -3.51
C PRO A 573 -5.06 -4.37 -3.30
N HIS A 574 -4.45 -3.46 -4.04
CA HIS A 574 -3.00 -3.28 -4.02
C HIS A 574 -2.62 -1.82 -4.17
N TYR A 575 -1.34 -1.53 -3.92
CA TYR A 575 -0.73 -0.27 -4.29
C TYR A 575 0.74 -0.43 -4.68
N ASN A 576 1.15 0.19 -5.79
CA ASN A 576 2.52 0.14 -6.27
C ASN A 576 3.39 1.20 -5.56
N ILE A 577 4.61 0.82 -5.18
CA ILE A 577 5.61 1.70 -4.57
C ILE A 577 6.98 1.55 -5.24
N ASP A 578 6.99 1.45 -6.58
CA ASP A 578 8.22 1.46 -7.35
C ASP A 578 8.82 2.84 -7.44
N VAL A 579 10.14 2.91 -7.26
CA VAL A 579 10.89 4.17 -7.43
C VAL A 579 10.94 4.60 -8.90
N ALA A 580 10.77 3.68 -9.85
CA ALA A 580 10.67 3.97 -11.28
C ALA A 580 9.35 3.42 -11.84
N SER A 581 8.59 4.24 -12.57
CA SER A 581 7.29 3.82 -13.11
C SER A 581 7.40 2.87 -14.30
N ASP A 582 8.54 2.89 -15.01
CA ASP A 582 8.84 1.98 -16.12
C ASP A 582 9.86 0.92 -15.66
N SER A 583 9.37 -0.12 -14.97
CA SER A 583 10.21 -1.20 -14.40
C SER A 583 11.12 -1.86 -15.43
N GLU A 584 10.66 -1.92 -16.68
CA GLU A 584 11.32 -2.48 -17.85
C GLU A 584 12.66 -1.79 -18.20
N TYR A 585 13.02 -0.66 -17.62
CA TYR A 585 14.33 -0.03 -17.88
C TYR A 585 15.30 -0.07 -16.69
N GLY A 586 14.84 -0.61 -15.56
CA GLY A 586 15.55 -0.56 -14.29
C GLY A 586 15.57 0.85 -13.66
N GLY A 587 15.33 0.93 -12.34
CA GLY A 587 15.25 2.22 -11.65
C GLY A 587 16.61 2.83 -11.32
N TYR A 588 16.72 4.16 -11.37
CA TYR A 588 17.94 4.92 -11.10
C TYR A 588 18.08 5.36 -9.63
N GLY A 589 17.47 4.62 -8.70
CA GLY A 589 17.50 4.91 -7.27
C GLY A 589 16.73 6.18 -6.91
N LEU A 590 17.31 7.01 -6.03
CA LEU A 590 16.66 8.23 -5.54
C LEU A 590 16.47 9.28 -6.65
N TYR A 591 17.54 9.62 -7.36
CA TYR A 591 17.53 10.57 -8.47
C TYR A 591 18.73 10.35 -9.38
N TYR A 592 18.58 10.70 -10.66
CA TYR A 592 19.67 10.68 -11.63
C TYR A 592 19.53 11.83 -12.64
N PRO A 593 20.51 12.74 -12.74
CA PRO A 593 20.46 13.82 -13.73
C PRO A 593 20.52 13.27 -15.17
N GLY A 594 19.61 13.71 -16.03
CA GLY A 594 19.66 13.42 -17.47
C GLY A 594 18.92 12.15 -17.91
N VAL A 595 18.17 11.49 -17.02
CA VAL A 595 17.15 10.50 -17.39
C VAL A 595 15.75 11.09 -17.21
N PRO A 596 14.71 10.55 -17.87
CA PRO A 596 13.35 11.03 -17.67
C PRO A 596 12.90 10.88 -16.21
N ALA A 597 12.02 11.78 -15.75
CA ALA A 597 11.56 11.81 -14.36
C ALA A 597 10.93 10.48 -13.89
N THR A 598 10.36 9.69 -14.81
CA THR A 598 9.73 8.38 -14.53
C THR A 598 10.71 7.27 -14.14
N TYR A 599 12.03 7.53 -14.15
CA TYR A 599 13.06 6.51 -13.99
C TYR A 599 13.71 6.52 -12.59
N HIS A 600 13.30 7.40 -11.68
CA HIS A 600 13.87 7.52 -10.33
C HIS A 600 12.85 8.05 -9.31
N ALA A 601 13.06 7.77 -8.02
CA ALA A 601 12.06 7.99 -6.97
C ALA A 601 11.53 9.44 -6.94
N VAL A 602 12.46 10.41 -7.00
CA VAL A 602 12.13 11.83 -6.91
C VAL A 602 11.19 12.27 -8.04
N GLY A 603 11.45 11.83 -9.27
CA GLY A 603 10.67 12.25 -10.43
C GLY A 603 9.35 11.47 -10.51
N SER A 604 9.38 10.15 -10.34
CA SER A 604 8.21 9.27 -10.44
C SER A 604 7.13 9.63 -9.41
N TRP A 605 7.55 10.00 -8.19
CA TRP A 605 6.62 10.36 -7.11
C TRP A 605 6.45 11.88 -6.95
N GLY A 606 7.12 12.69 -7.78
CA GLY A 606 7.06 14.15 -7.73
C GLY A 606 7.45 14.72 -6.35
N LEU A 607 8.59 14.27 -5.83
CA LEU A 607 9.13 14.64 -4.51
C LEU A 607 10.01 15.89 -4.52
N ASP A 608 10.34 16.41 -5.69
CA ASP A 608 11.07 17.66 -5.84
C ASP A 608 10.15 18.86 -5.58
N ASN A 609 10.53 19.70 -4.62
CA ASN A 609 9.74 20.86 -4.19
C ASN A 609 10.36 22.13 -4.78
N ALA A 610 9.88 22.50 -5.97
CA ALA A 610 10.33 23.68 -6.70
C ALA A 610 11.84 23.68 -7.03
N GLY A 611 12.39 22.50 -7.38
CA GLY A 611 13.79 22.37 -7.79
C GLY A 611 14.77 22.37 -6.62
N ASP A 612 14.32 22.01 -5.42
CA ASP A 612 15.18 22.00 -4.23
C ASP A 612 16.08 20.76 -4.15
N ILE A 613 15.77 19.73 -4.94
CA ILE A 613 16.63 18.56 -5.16
C ILE A 613 17.59 18.89 -6.32
N THR A 614 18.80 19.33 -5.97
CA THR A 614 19.81 19.86 -6.89
C THR A 614 21.07 18.98 -6.97
N SER A 615 22.17 19.51 -7.52
CA SER A 615 23.48 18.85 -7.51
C SER A 615 24.24 18.97 -6.17
N ASP A 616 23.66 19.58 -5.12
CA ASP A 616 24.28 19.67 -3.78
C ASP A 616 24.28 18.29 -3.09
N TYR A 617 25.29 17.48 -3.39
CA TYR A 617 25.54 16.20 -2.74
C TYR A 617 26.47 16.40 -1.52
N PRO A 618 26.14 15.86 -0.32
CA PRO A 618 25.11 14.85 -0.06
C PRO A 618 23.75 15.39 0.43
N ASN A 619 23.61 16.68 0.70
CA ASN A 619 22.40 17.25 1.34
C ASN A 619 21.13 16.98 0.54
N THR A 620 21.19 17.13 -0.78
CA THR A 620 20.08 16.81 -1.68
C THR A 620 19.68 15.34 -1.57
N ALA A 621 20.65 14.43 -1.50
CA ALA A 621 20.36 13.01 -1.35
C ALA A 621 19.67 12.70 -0.02
N ARG A 622 20.02 13.41 1.06
CA ARG A 622 19.33 13.28 2.35
C ARG A 622 17.87 13.70 2.23
N ARG A 623 17.58 14.87 1.66
CA ARG A 623 16.19 15.33 1.45
C ARG A 623 15.39 14.36 0.58
N ALA A 624 15.97 13.94 -0.55
CA ALA A 624 15.35 12.97 -1.46
C ALA A 624 15.04 11.65 -0.73
N TYR A 625 15.99 11.14 0.04
CA TYR A 625 15.85 9.92 0.85
C TYR A 625 14.70 10.02 1.84
N ARG A 626 14.64 11.10 2.65
CA ARG A 626 13.58 11.25 3.67
C ARG A 626 12.19 11.32 3.03
N ARG A 627 12.06 12.04 1.91
CA ARG A 627 10.79 12.17 1.17
C ARG A 627 10.38 10.84 0.53
N ALA A 628 11.31 10.12 -0.08
CA ALA A 628 11.10 8.80 -0.66
C ALA A 628 10.64 7.79 0.40
N LEU A 629 11.36 7.69 1.52
CA LEU A 629 11.01 6.73 2.57
C LEU A 629 9.68 7.08 3.24
N CYS A 630 9.40 8.37 3.49
CA CYS A 630 8.08 8.81 3.96
C CYS A 630 6.96 8.41 2.98
N TYR A 631 7.17 8.57 1.66
CA TYR A 631 6.19 8.17 0.65
C TYR A 631 5.91 6.67 0.71
N THR A 632 6.98 5.86 0.67
CA THR A 632 6.87 4.41 0.59
C THR A 632 6.16 3.84 1.82
N VAL A 633 6.58 4.26 3.02
CA VAL A 633 6.02 3.80 4.29
C VAL A 633 4.57 4.24 4.46
N SER A 634 4.25 5.48 4.11
CA SER A 634 2.87 5.99 4.14
C SER A 634 1.94 5.17 3.26
N SER A 635 2.40 4.85 2.05
CA SER A 635 1.65 4.10 1.06
C SER A 635 1.48 2.64 1.49
N TRP A 636 2.55 2.02 2.00
CA TRP A 636 2.53 0.68 2.57
C TRP A 636 1.53 0.55 3.73
N LEU A 637 1.59 1.48 4.68
CA LEU A 637 0.76 1.43 5.87
C LEU A 637 -0.71 1.59 5.48
N TRP A 638 -1.03 2.50 4.56
CA TRP A 638 -2.38 2.65 4.05
C TRP A 638 -2.90 1.40 3.32
N ALA A 639 -2.10 0.82 2.42
CA ALA A 639 -2.52 -0.37 1.66
C ALA A 639 -2.87 -1.53 2.59
N ASN A 640 -2.06 -1.76 3.63
CA ASN A 640 -2.31 -2.83 4.60
C ASN A 640 -3.46 -2.50 5.55
N THR A 641 -3.57 -1.26 6.05
CA THR A 641 -4.50 -0.94 7.14
C THR A 641 -5.87 -0.46 6.70
N THR A 642 -5.94 0.26 5.59
CA THR A 642 -7.17 0.89 5.10
C THR A 642 -7.79 0.06 3.99
N MET A 643 -7.01 -0.38 3.01
CA MET A 643 -7.52 -1.17 1.88
C MET A 643 -7.71 -2.65 2.25
N LEU A 644 -7.07 -3.13 3.32
CA LEU A 644 -6.88 -4.56 3.61
C LEU A 644 -6.36 -5.29 2.36
N GLY A 645 -5.25 -4.77 1.83
CA GLY A 645 -4.51 -5.26 0.66
C GLY A 645 -3.00 -5.24 0.93
N ALA A 646 -2.18 -5.20 -0.13
CA ALA A 646 -0.73 -5.08 -0.03
C ALA A 646 -0.14 -3.93 -0.83
N CYS A 647 1.09 -3.58 -0.48
CA CYS A 647 1.98 -2.91 -1.42
C CYS A 647 2.80 -3.91 -2.21
N TYR A 648 3.13 -3.53 -3.45
CA TYR A 648 4.02 -4.30 -4.30
C TYR A 648 5.06 -3.43 -4.99
N VAL A 649 6.13 -4.09 -5.41
CA VAL A 649 7.26 -3.52 -6.16
C VAL A 649 7.70 -4.46 -7.28
N HIS A 650 8.28 -3.90 -8.34
CA HIS A 650 9.14 -4.63 -9.26
C HIS A 650 10.59 -4.49 -8.81
N PRO A 651 11.32 -5.57 -8.43
CA PRO A 651 12.69 -5.45 -7.98
C PRO A 651 13.60 -4.70 -8.96
N ALA A 652 13.46 -4.92 -10.28
CA ALA A 652 14.20 -4.17 -11.29
C ALA A 652 13.97 -2.65 -11.22
N ALA A 653 12.75 -2.21 -10.90
CA ALA A 653 12.45 -0.81 -10.70
C ALA A 653 13.10 -0.21 -9.46
N ASN A 654 13.58 -1.02 -8.51
CA ASN A 654 14.06 -0.59 -7.18
C ASN A 654 15.57 -0.69 -7.00
N ILE A 655 16.30 -0.68 -8.12
CA ILE A 655 17.75 -0.70 -8.13
C ILE A 655 18.23 0.74 -7.85
N GLY A 656 19.25 0.84 -7.00
CA GLY A 656 19.61 2.09 -6.37
C GLY A 656 20.91 2.04 -5.60
N PHE A 657 21.57 0.88 -5.54
CA PHE A 657 22.44 0.55 -4.42
C PHE A 657 23.75 -0.11 -4.83
N ASN A 658 24.72 -0.01 -3.92
CA ASN A 658 26.03 -0.61 -4.07
C ASN A 658 25.96 -2.14 -3.91
N LEU A 659 26.35 -2.89 -4.95
CA LEU A 659 26.27 -4.35 -4.96
C LEU A 659 27.31 -5.05 -4.06
N ILE A 660 28.34 -4.35 -3.60
CA ILE A 660 29.34 -4.87 -2.64
C ILE A 660 28.78 -4.79 -1.21
N ALA A 661 27.92 -3.81 -0.94
CA ALA A 661 27.29 -3.58 0.36
C ALA A 661 25.76 -3.42 0.21
N PRO A 662 25.04 -4.46 -0.31
CA PRO A 662 23.66 -4.31 -0.77
C PRO A 662 22.64 -4.12 0.34
N TYR A 663 22.99 -4.45 1.58
CA TYR A 663 22.13 -4.38 2.76
C TYR A 663 22.46 -3.20 3.69
N THR A 664 23.47 -2.40 3.35
CA THR A 664 23.81 -1.19 4.13
C THR A 664 22.69 -0.16 3.97
N ARG A 665 22.33 0.53 5.05
CA ARG A 665 21.33 1.60 5.01
C ARG A 665 21.94 2.89 4.45
N PHE A 666 21.12 3.76 3.88
CA PHE A 666 21.52 5.09 3.43
C PHE A 666 22.15 5.88 4.58
N ASP A 667 23.38 6.33 4.37
CA ASP A 667 24.14 7.17 5.28
C ASP A 667 24.49 8.53 4.65
N GLY A 668 24.16 8.74 3.37
CA GLY A 668 24.51 9.91 2.56
C GLY A 668 26.00 10.03 2.24
N VAL A 669 26.76 8.94 2.35
CA VAL A 669 28.18 8.87 1.98
C VAL A 669 28.40 7.73 0.98
N LEU A 670 27.82 6.55 1.23
CA LEU A 670 27.95 5.40 0.35
C LEU A 670 27.30 5.70 -1.00
N GLU A 671 28.07 5.46 -2.05
CA GLU A 671 27.63 5.64 -3.43
C GLU A 671 27.35 4.29 -4.09
N TRP A 672 26.35 4.26 -4.96
CA TRP A 672 26.16 3.17 -5.91
C TRP A 672 27.15 3.33 -7.07
N LYS A 673 27.01 4.40 -7.86
CA LYS A 673 27.93 4.82 -8.91
C LYS A 673 28.50 6.19 -8.54
N PRO A 674 29.62 6.63 -9.14
CA PRO A 674 30.21 7.93 -8.83
C PRO A 674 29.18 9.07 -8.88
N GLY A 675 29.00 9.76 -7.76
CA GLY A 675 28.06 10.87 -7.61
C GLY A 675 26.57 10.49 -7.51
N LEU A 676 26.25 9.19 -7.35
CA LEU A 676 24.89 8.71 -7.13
C LEU A 676 24.76 8.05 -5.74
N PRO A 677 23.74 8.46 -4.95
CA PRO A 677 23.54 7.90 -3.62
C PRO A 677 23.19 6.42 -3.67
N HIS A 678 23.74 5.64 -2.74
CA HIS A 678 23.25 4.30 -2.42
C HIS A 678 21.83 4.38 -1.85
N PHE A 679 20.87 3.65 -2.40
CA PHE A 679 19.51 3.55 -1.86
C PHE A 679 18.87 2.22 -2.26
N ASN A 680 18.70 1.30 -1.31
CA ASN A 680 17.97 0.06 -1.54
C ASN A 680 16.55 0.19 -0.98
N ASN A 681 15.57 0.57 -1.82
CA ASN A 681 14.20 0.83 -1.36
C ASN A 681 13.59 -0.33 -0.55
N ILE A 682 13.96 -1.58 -0.84
CA ILE A 682 13.48 -2.76 -0.09
C ILE A 682 14.02 -2.77 1.33
N VAL A 683 15.34 -2.68 1.49
CA VAL A 683 15.99 -2.66 2.82
C VAL A 683 15.53 -1.42 3.61
N GLU A 684 15.40 -0.29 2.92
CA GLU A 684 14.97 0.97 3.50
C GLU A 684 13.54 0.87 4.06
N THR A 685 12.62 0.36 3.25
CA THR A 685 11.21 0.18 3.63
C THR A 685 11.05 -0.86 4.73
N PHE A 686 11.73 -2.00 4.65
CA PHE A 686 11.50 -3.13 5.56
C PHE A 686 12.01 -2.87 6.98
N GLU A 687 13.19 -2.27 7.18
CA GLU A 687 13.58 -1.92 8.57
C GLU A 687 12.70 -0.79 9.12
N GLU A 688 12.20 0.11 8.26
CA GLU A 688 11.27 1.16 8.71
C GLU A 688 9.91 0.55 9.13
N MET A 689 9.42 -0.44 8.38
CA MET A 689 8.27 -1.25 8.76
C MET A 689 8.49 -1.94 10.11
N TYR A 690 9.69 -2.50 10.36
CA TYR A 690 10.06 -3.10 11.65
C TYR A 690 9.94 -2.11 12.81
N LEU A 691 10.45 -0.89 12.65
CA LEU A 691 10.33 0.16 13.66
C LEU A 691 8.86 0.53 13.90
N ILE A 692 8.07 0.71 12.85
CA ILE A 692 6.65 1.07 12.96
C ILE A 692 5.82 -0.03 13.62
N VAL A 693 6.01 -1.29 13.23
CA VAL A 693 5.31 -2.44 13.85
C VAL A 693 5.72 -2.57 15.31
N ARG A 694 6.98 -2.31 15.67
CA ARG A 694 7.41 -2.28 17.08
C ARG A 694 6.68 -1.20 17.87
N VAL A 695 6.59 0.03 17.32
CA VAL A 695 5.86 1.15 17.94
C VAL A 695 4.37 0.85 18.05
N LEU A 696 3.75 0.24 17.03
CA LEU A 696 2.31 -0.01 16.93
C LEU A 696 1.95 -1.48 17.15
N SER A 697 2.71 -2.21 17.96
CA SER A 697 2.58 -3.67 18.13
C SER A 697 1.23 -4.11 18.73
N ASP A 698 0.49 -3.21 19.36
CA ASP A 698 -0.89 -3.46 19.82
C ASP A 698 -1.92 -3.45 18.68
N TYR A 699 -1.53 -2.95 17.50
CA TYR A 699 -2.40 -2.72 16.34
C TYR A 699 -1.96 -3.49 15.10
N LEU A 700 -0.65 -3.69 14.93
CA LEU A 700 -0.06 -4.29 13.74
C LEU A 700 0.76 -5.53 14.14
N TYR A 701 0.86 -6.49 13.22
CA TYR A 701 1.79 -7.61 13.34
C TYR A 701 2.25 -8.06 11.96
N PHE A 702 3.43 -8.67 11.89
CA PHE A 702 3.90 -9.31 10.67
C PHE A 702 3.17 -10.63 10.44
N GLY A 703 2.59 -10.78 9.24
CA GLY A 703 1.79 -11.95 8.90
C GLY A 703 1.85 -12.28 7.43
N SER A 704 0.79 -12.94 6.94
CA SER A 704 0.67 -13.42 5.57
C SER A 704 -0.61 -12.94 4.89
N VAL A 705 -0.71 -13.18 3.58
CA VAL A 705 -1.94 -12.97 2.83
C VAL A 705 -3.11 -13.81 3.37
N SER A 706 -2.85 -15.00 3.93
CA SER A 706 -3.88 -15.81 4.57
C SER A 706 -4.45 -15.15 5.82
N ASP A 707 -3.63 -14.43 6.58
CA ASP A 707 -4.09 -13.68 7.74
C ASP A 707 -4.92 -12.48 7.33
N LEU A 708 -4.55 -11.82 6.23
CA LEU A 708 -5.34 -10.74 5.65
C LEU A 708 -6.73 -11.22 5.25
N ILE A 709 -6.82 -12.37 4.56
CA ILE A 709 -8.11 -12.98 4.18
C ILE A 709 -8.98 -13.22 5.43
N LYS A 710 -8.42 -13.82 6.49
CA LYS A 710 -9.13 -14.03 7.76
C LYS A 710 -9.62 -12.73 8.40
N ILE A 711 -8.84 -11.65 8.34
CA ILE A 711 -9.29 -10.35 8.85
C ILE A 711 -10.44 -9.79 8.00
N ARG A 712 -10.35 -9.89 6.67
CA ARG A 712 -11.44 -9.46 5.78
C ARG A 712 -12.73 -10.22 6.07
N GLU A 713 -12.65 -11.52 6.32
CA GLU A 713 -13.80 -12.35 6.74
C GLU A 713 -14.44 -11.82 8.04
N LYS A 714 -13.63 -11.48 9.06
CA LYS A 714 -14.13 -10.89 10.31
C LYS A 714 -14.80 -9.53 10.11
N VAL A 715 -14.20 -8.66 9.31
CA VAL A 715 -14.70 -7.31 9.03
C VAL A 715 -16.05 -7.33 8.30
N MET A 716 -16.35 -8.38 7.53
CA MET A 716 -17.64 -8.56 6.86
C MET A 716 -18.76 -9.07 7.77
N GLN A 717 -18.41 -9.75 8.86
CA GLN A 717 -19.39 -10.24 9.84
C GLN A 717 -19.91 -9.12 10.76
N GLN A 718 -19.22 -7.97 10.76
CA GLN A 718 -19.62 -6.71 11.39
C GLN A 718 -20.31 -5.79 10.39
#